data_AF-A0A6S4QG30-F1
#
_entry.id   AF-A0A6S4QG30-F1
#
_cell.length_a   1.000
_cell.length_b   1.000
_cell.length_c   1.000
_cell.angle_alpha   90.00
_cell.angle_beta   90.00
_cell.angle_gamma   90.00
#
_symmetry.space_group_name_H-M   'P 1'
#
loop_
_entity.id
_entity.type
_entity.pdbx_description
1 polymer ?
#
loop_
_entity_poly.entity_id
_entity_poly.type
_entity_poly.pdbx_seq_one_letter_code
_entity_poly.pdbx_strand_id
1 'polypeptide(L)'
;MSVISTFFIIVLSIYAILLYNGIKNKWLWLSLNFINTIIFAITGPYVYQIVFEVIFLSNLLFAFTPLSYIITYPLLRAARALKVVPHISERERIALLSGDTWIEKDLFSGKPDISKILNFKGKPLTSLEKAFINGPVNKACDLANDFKIHEERDFPKPLWNYLKAQKFFGMIIPRRYGGLGFSAEAQSRIVQKIASRSYPLAVTVMVPNSLGPAELLLKYGTERQKNQYLNKLATGRIIPCFALTEPLAGSDASAIQSEGVLFLDKKTKTIKIRLNWKKRYITLAAIADVIGLAFQLKDPNHLLSDHENIGITCALIPARTKGVLLGRRHDPMGVPFYNCPTEGKNVIIGFEEIIGEKSGLGEGWKMLMECLAAGRGISLPGVSAGGSKLSLETVATYSFIRRQFALPIYQFEGIREKLAPIAGLNYIIESARRYTATSVDLGFAAPIVSAMMKYHTTEMARTIVNHTMDILGGAGISRGEHNLAANPYLATPIGITVEGANILTRSFIIFGQGLFRSHPHLYKELEAIKNNNLRDFSQNIASHLYRMVHLNIRTTLLFLTRGHIALKTRRQPLGQYKRKLLWAASMLAGMGEVAILLKGSSLKKSEMLNGHLGDVFSWLYLLTATIARYEHEKCPKNEKILFAYAMQYGFSIIENKLEIIARNIIPYLGWISAKIYSLNPLAEPPAINLINKVAAHVVENEDLRLGQSAGIFIPQKSSDQLNILRRAYKAAKNHDAIMQIIKKQFKERSLPFQRENWTAMITQAAKENIITPQQLKTLKETRALMTKAIEVDSFTLAQYKSRKY
;
A
#
# COMPACT_ATOMS: atom_id res chain seq x y z
N MET A 1 14.59 27.21 46.61
CA MET A 1 13.92 27.84 45.43
C MET A 1 13.02 28.94 45.96
N SER A 2 13.15 30.18 45.48
CA SER A 2 12.29 31.30 45.90
C SER A 2 10.84 31.04 45.50
N VAL A 3 9.86 31.58 46.25
CA VAL A 3 8.41 31.51 45.95
C VAL A 3 8.11 31.92 44.51
N ILE A 4 8.86 32.91 44.00
CA ILE A 4 8.81 33.43 42.63
C ILE A 4 9.18 32.35 41.59
N SER A 5 10.18 31.52 41.89
CA SER A 5 10.61 30.43 41.00
C SER A 5 9.52 29.35 40.91
N THR A 6 8.84 29.05 42.01
CA THR A 6 7.71 28.12 42.05
C THR A 6 6.52 28.65 41.24
N PHE A 7 6.21 29.94 41.39
CA PHE A 7 5.14 30.59 40.62
C PHE A 7 5.41 30.55 39.10
N PHE A 8 6.65 30.85 38.69
CA PHE A 8 7.05 30.76 37.28
C PHE A 8 6.89 29.35 36.70
N ILE A 9 7.24 28.31 37.47
CA ILE A 9 7.05 26.91 37.07
C ILE A 9 5.55 26.58 36.92
N ILE A 10 4.68 27.11 37.79
CA ILE A 10 3.23 26.92 37.68
C ILE A 10 2.71 27.58 36.39
N VAL A 11 3.12 28.81 36.10
CA VAL A 11 2.73 29.51 34.86
C VAL A 11 3.18 28.73 33.62
N LEU A 12 4.45 28.28 33.58
CA LEU A 12 4.95 27.45 32.49
C LEU A 12 4.17 26.14 32.35
N SER A 13 3.77 25.52 33.47
CA SER A 13 2.98 24.30 33.47
C SER A 13 1.58 24.51 32.89
N ILE A 14 0.92 25.62 33.23
CA ILE A 14 -0.38 26.00 32.65
C ILE A 14 -0.23 26.22 31.14
N TYR A 15 0.81 26.95 30.71
CA TYR A 15 1.08 27.19 29.28
C TYR A 15 1.33 25.86 28.55
N ALA A 16 2.15 24.99 29.13
CA ALA A 16 2.42 23.67 28.60
C ALA A 16 1.15 22.82 28.48
N ILE A 17 0.22 22.87 29.45
CA ILE A 17 -1.07 22.15 29.39
C ILE A 17 -2.00 22.72 28.32
N LEU A 18 -2.12 24.05 28.24
CA LEU A 18 -2.97 24.72 27.24
C LEU A 18 -2.45 24.48 25.82
N LEU A 19 -1.14 24.62 25.63
CA LEU A 19 -0.46 24.33 24.37
C LEU A 19 -0.55 22.85 24.08
N TYR A 20 -0.28 21.92 25.00
CA TYR A 20 -0.45 20.48 24.77
C TYR A 20 -1.85 20.09 24.23
N ASN A 21 -2.89 20.75 24.75
CA ASN A 21 -4.28 20.48 24.36
C ASN A 21 -4.70 21.17 23.07
N GLY A 22 -3.95 22.17 22.60
CA GLY A 22 -4.26 22.92 21.38
C GLY A 22 -5.36 23.95 21.57
N ILE A 23 -5.41 24.61 22.74
CA ILE A 23 -6.39 25.66 23.04
C ILE A 23 -6.09 26.94 22.23
N LYS A 24 -6.95 27.25 21.25
CA LYS A 24 -6.79 28.35 20.28
C LYS A 24 -7.43 29.68 20.70
N ASN A 25 -8.01 29.78 21.88
CA ASN A 25 -8.74 30.98 22.30
C ASN A 25 -7.76 32.15 22.50
N LYS A 26 -7.75 33.10 21.56
CA LYS A 26 -6.84 34.25 21.56
C LYS A 26 -7.04 35.15 22.78
N TRP A 27 -8.28 35.33 23.24
CA TRP A 27 -8.60 36.15 24.41
C TRP A 27 -8.08 35.53 25.70
N LEU A 28 -8.22 34.20 25.83
CA LEU A 28 -7.62 33.48 26.95
C LEU A 28 -6.09 33.69 27.01
N TRP A 29 -5.40 33.56 25.87
CA TRP A 29 -3.96 33.81 25.80
C TRP A 29 -3.60 35.25 26.12
N LEU A 30 -4.35 36.22 25.59
CA LEU A 30 -4.11 37.64 25.84
C LEU A 30 -4.27 37.97 27.33
N SER A 31 -5.37 37.52 27.95
CA SER A 31 -5.64 37.73 29.37
C SER A 31 -4.59 37.05 30.27
N LEU A 32 -4.21 35.81 29.96
CA LEU A 32 -3.17 35.10 30.73
C LEU A 32 -1.83 35.82 30.67
N ASN A 33 -1.40 36.27 29.47
CA ASN A 33 -0.14 36.99 29.33
C ASN A 33 -0.18 38.36 30.02
N PHE A 34 -1.31 39.09 29.93
CA PHE A 34 -1.49 40.37 30.62
C PHE A 34 -1.37 40.22 32.14
N ILE A 35 -2.08 39.24 32.71
CA ILE A 35 -2.03 38.94 34.15
C ILE A 35 -0.61 38.57 34.57
N ASN A 36 0.07 37.70 33.81
CA ASN A 36 1.45 37.31 34.13
C ASN A 36 2.42 38.48 34.05
N THR A 37 2.30 39.37 33.06
CA THR A 37 3.09 40.60 32.97
C THR A 37 2.96 41.44 34.23
N ILE A 38 1.73 41.69 34.71
CA ILE A 38 1.49 42.45 35.95
C ILE A 38 2.11 41.74 37.15
N ILE A 39 1.91 40.44 37.29
CA ILE A 39 2.43 39.69 38.44
C ILE A 39 3.96 39.72 38.48
N PHE A 40 4.64 39.51 37.35
CA PHE A 40 6.10 39.55 37.30
C PHE A 40 6.68 40.96 37.41
N ALA A 41 5.94 42.00 37.01
CA ALA A 41 6.32 43.39 37.26
C ALA A 41 6.31 43.74 38.76
N ILE A 42 5.40 43.13 39.54
CA ILE A 42 5.29 43.38 40.99
C ILE A 42 6.21 42.48 41.81
N THR A 43 6.36 41.21 41.42
CA THR A 43 6.90 40.16 42.29
C THR A 43 8.16 39.48 41.78
N GLY A 44 8.60 39.73 40.54
CA GLY A 44 9.60 38.88 39.87
C GLY A 44 10.86 39.59 39.36
N PRO A 45 11.90 38.82 39.00
CA PRO A 45 13.01 39.32 38.22
C PRO A 45 12.55 39.99 36.93
N TYR A 46 13.14 41.15 36.63
CA TYR A 46 12.83 41.97 35.45
C TYR A 46 12.87 41.17 34.13
N VAL A 47 13.73 40.16 34.05
CA VAL A 47 13.84 39.26 32.88
C VAL A 47 12.53 38.54 32.57
N TYR A 48 11.79 38.05 33.57
CA TYR A 48 10.52 37.35 33.34
C TYR A 48 9.41 38.32 32.90
N GLN A 49 9.39 39.53 33.47
CA GLN A 49 8.49 40.59 33.04
C GLN A 49 8.69 40.89 31.56
N ILE A 50 9.93 41.16 31.12
CA ILE A 50 10.24 41.42 29.70
C ILE A 50 9.75 40.27 28.81
N VAL A 51 9.97 39.02 29.22
CA VAL A 51 9.52 37.85 28.45
C VAL A 51 8.01 37.86 28.27
N PHE A 52 7.23 38.04 29.35
CA PHE A 52 5.77 38.07 29.26
C PHE A 52 5.24 39.33 28.56
N GLU A 53 5.91 40.47 28.66
CA GLU A 53 5.59 41.67 27.88
C GLU A 53 5.75 41.43 26.38
N VAL A 54 6.85 40.82 25.95
CA VAL A 54 7.07 40.46 24.54
C VAL A 54 6.02 39.45 24.05
N ILE A 55 5.69 38.44 24.86
CA ILE A 55 4.65 37.46 24.52
C ILE A 55 3.26 38.12 24.51
N PHE A 56 2.98 39.05 25.42
CA PHE A 56 1.73 39.79 25.46
C PHE A 56 1.57 40.68 24.23
N LEU A 57 2.58 41.49 23.91
CA LEU A 57 2.60 42.37 22.75
C LEU A 57 2.48 41.58 21.44
N SER A 58 3.20 40.47 21.29
CA SER A 58 3.06 39.61 20.11
C SER A 58 1.65 39.01 19.99
N ASN A 59 1.06 38.50 21.08
CA ASN A 59 -0.31 38.00 21.07
C ASN A 59 -1.33 39.11 20.78
N LEU A 60 -1.10 40.33 21.28
CA LEU A 60 -1.94 41.50 21.00
C LEU A 60 -1.98 41.81 19.50
N LEU A 61 -0.82 41.80 18.83
CA LEU A 61 -0.72 42.02 17.39
C LEU A 61 -1.52 40.98 16.59
N PHE A 62 -1.55 39.71 17.01
CA PHE A 62 -2.31 38.65 16.31
C PHE A 62 -3.76 38.47 16.79
N ALA A 63 -4.12 39.03 17.95
CA ALA A 63 -5.48 39.05 18.47
C ALA A 63 -6.36 40.04 17.69
N PHE A 64 -5.81 41.19 17.34
CA PHE A 64 -6.50 42.23 16.57
C PHE A 64 -6.07 42.20 15.10
N THR A 65 -6.99 41.83 14.21
CA THR A 65 -6.73 41.68 12.77
C THR A 65 -6.05 42.90 12.13
N PRO A 66 -6.44 44.16 12.41
CA PRO A 66 -5.77 45.33 11.83
C PRO A 66 -4.29 45.44 12.24
N LEU A 67 -3.96 45.11 13.50
CA LEU A 67 -2.58 45.16 14.00
C LEU A 67 -1.71 44.06 13.39
N SER A 68 -2.28 42.90 13.10
CA SER A 68 -1.55 41.79 12.46
C SER A 68 -1.01 42.14 11.08
N TYR A 69 -1.61 43.13 10.40
CA TYR A 69 -1.18 43.59 9.08
C TYR A 69 0.17 44.30 9.11
N ILE A 70 0.56 44.89 10.24
CA ILE A 70 1.87 45.51 10.42
C ILE A 70 2.99 44.49 10.15
N ILE A 71 2.81 43.25 10.60
CA ILE A 71 3.77 42.15 10.40
C ILE A 71 3.50 41.40 9.08
N THR A 72 2.24 41.10 8.77
CA THR A 72 1.91 40.18 7.68
C THR A 72 1.94 40.83 6.31
N TYR A 73 1.74 42.15 6.20
CA TYR A 73 1.86 42.88 4.94
C TYR A 73 3.29 42.85 4.35
N PRO A 74 4.35 43.22 5.08
CA PRO A 74 5.71 43.12 4.55
C PRO A 74 6.10 41.67 4.25
N LEU A 75 5.65 40.70 5.04
CA LEU A 75 5.88 39.27 4.78
C LEU A 75 5.22 38.80 3.47
N LEU A 76 3.97 39.19 3.21
CA LEU A 76 3.26 38.87 1.97
C LEU A 76 4.00 39.45 0.76
N ARG A 77 4.43 40.71 0.86
CA ARG A 77 5.17 41.40 -0.20
C ARG A 77 6.52 40.72 -0.46
N ALA A 78 7.25 40.38 0.60
CA ALA A 78 8.52 39.66 0.51
C ALA A 78 8.33 38.25 -0.09
N ALA A 79 7.32 37.49 0.34
CA ALA A 79 7.03 36.16 -0.17
C ALA A 79 6.73 36.17 -1.68
N ARG A 80 6.04 37.20 -2.18
CA ARG A 80 5.79 37.42 -3.60
C ARG A 80 7.07 37.82 -4.35
N ALA A 81 7.83 38.77 -3.80
CA ALA A 81 9.07 39.27 -4.41
C ALA A 81 10.13 38.16 -4.55
N LEU A 82 10.28 37.33 -3.52
CA LEU A 82 11.19 36.19 -3.48
C LEU A 82 10.66 34.95 -4.23
N LYS A 83 9.46 35.04 -4.84
CA LYS A 83 8.80 33.92 -5.55
C LYS A 83 8.77 32.63 -4.70
N VAL A 84 8.47 32.78 -3.40
CA VAL A 84 8.44 31.66 -2.44
C VAL A 84 7.36 30.63 -2.80
N VAL A 85 6.30 31.08 -3.49
CA VAL A 85 5.29 30.19 -4.06
C VAL A 85 5.96 29.34 -5.15
N PRO A 86 6.11 28.02 -4.95
CA PRO A 86 6.61 27.17 -6.02
C PRO A 86 5.65 27.27 -7.21
N HIS A 87 6.18 27.29 -8.43
CA HIS A 87 5.35 27.27 -9.63
C HIS A 87 4.62 25.92 -9.71
N ILE A 88 3.38 25.87 -9.22
CA ILE A 88 2.50 24.71 -9.35
C ILE A 88 1.85 24.81 -10.73
N SER A 89 2.22 23.91 -11.64
CA SER A 89 1.56 23.81 -12.95
C SER A 89 0.08 23.45 -12.77
N GLU A 90 -0.79 23.80 -13.72
CA GLU A 90 -2.21 23.43 -13.63
C GLU A 90 -2.40 21.90 -13.54
N ARG A 91 -1.53 21.14 -14.21
CA ARG A 91 -1.48 19.68 -14.12
C ARG A 91 -1.17 19.19 -12.70
N GLU A 92 -0.19 19.81 -12.05
CA GLU A 92 0.17 19.50 -10.67
C GLU A 92 -0.95 19.92 -9.70
N ARG A 93 -1.62 21.04 -9.96
CA ARG A 93 -2.77 21.50 -9.17
C ARG A 93 -3.94 20.50 -9.27
N ILE A 94 -4.28 20.05 -10.48
CA ILE A 94 -5.32 19.03 -10.69
C ILE A 94 -4.95 17.76 -9.93
N ALA A 95 -3.70 17.29 -10.01
CA ALA A 95 -3.25 16.11 -9.26
C ALA A 95 -3.33 16.31 -7.73
N LEU A 96 -2.99 17.51 -7.23
CA LEU A 96 -3.05 17.85 -5.81
C LEU A 96 -4.48 17.98 -5.28
N LEU A 97 -5.44 18.37 -6.12
CA LEU A 97 -6.84 18.59 -5.71
C LEU A 97 -7.77 17.41 -6.02
N SER A 98 -7.38 16.50 -6.92
CA SER A 98 -8.18 15.33 -7.29
C SER A 98 -8.38 14.36 -6.12
N GLY A 99 -9.59 13.80 -5.99
CA GLY A 99 -9.96 12.86 -4.93
C GLY A 99 -10.18 13.50 -3.56
N ASP A 100 -10.49 12.67 -2.56
CA ASP A 100 -10.82 13.05 -1.19
C ASP A 100 -9.63 12.91 -0.23
N THR A 101 -9.77 13.47 0.97
CA THR A 101 -8.92 13.10 2.10
C THR A 101 -9.69 12.20 3.08
N TRP A 102 -9.04 11.19 3.65
CA TRP A 102 -9.61 10.31 4.67
C TRP A 102 -8.83 10.41 5.99
N ILE A 103 -8.39 9.29 6.58
CA ILE A 103 -7.72 9.27 7.89
C ILE A 103 -6.30 9.82 7.85
N GLU A 104 -5.68 9.94 6.67
CA GLU A 104 -4.34 10.49 6.52
C GLU A 104 -4.28 11.95 7.01
N LYS A 105 -5.38 12.70 6.88
CA LYS A 105 -5.50 14.05 7.45
C LYS A 105 -5.50 14.03 8.98
N ASP A 106 -6.23 13.09 9.58
CA ASP A 106 -6.25 12.90 11.03
C ASP A 106 -4.87 12.50 11.55
N LEU A 107 -4.18 11.56 10.88
CA LEU A 107 -2.83 11.11 11.24
C LEU A 107 -1.80 12.24 11.14
N PHE A 108 -1.88 13.10 10.11
CA PHE A 108 -1.01 14.25 9.94
C PHE A 108 -1.30 15.41 10.92
N SER A 109 -2.44 15.38 11.59
CA SER A 109 -2.84 16.46 12.50
C SER A 109 -1.92 16.62 13.71
N GLY A 110 -1.21 15.55 14.11
CA GLY A 110 -0.40 15.45 15.34
C GLY A 110 -1.23 15.08 16.59
N LYS A 111 -2.55 15.03 16.47
CA LYS A 111 -3.49 14.62 17.52
C LYS A 111 -4.68 13.87 16.89
N PRO A 112 -4.44 12.72 16.22
CA PRO A 112 -5.50 12.00 15.55
C PRO A 112 -6.59 11.57 16.53
N ASP A 113 -7.85 11.65 16.10
CA ASP A 113 -8.96 11.05 16.84
C ASP A 113 -8.93 9.53 16.65
N ILE A 114 -8.27 8.85 17.60
CA ILE A 114 -8.14 7.39 17.58
C ILE A 114 -9.50 6.69 17.59
N SER A 115 -10.50 7.24 18.27
CA SER A 115 -11.81 6.61 18.36
C SER A 115 -12.48 6.60 16.98
N LYS A 116 -12.41 7.72 16.26
CA LYS A 116 -12.91 7.86 14.90
C LYS A 116 -12.18 6.92 13.94
N ILE A 117 -10.84 6.99 13.87
CA ILE A 117 -10.08 6.23 12.86
C ILE A 117 -10.15 4.72 13.11
N LEU A 118 -10.18 4.25 14.35
CA LEU A 118 -10.29 2.82 14.62
C LEU A 118 -11.72 2.27 14.46
N ASN A 119 -12.75 3.12 14.37
CA ASN A 119 -14.14 2.68 14.25
C ASN A 119 -14.61 2.43 12.82
N PHE A 120 -13.83 2.76 11.78
CA PHE A 120 -14.17 2.44 10.40
C PHE A 120 -14.25 0.93 10.19
N LYS A 121 -15.46 0.42 9.92
CA LYS A 121 -15.73 -1.01 9.66
C LYS A 121 -16.30 -1.19 8.26
N GLY A 122 -15.69 -2.10 7.50
CA GLY A 122 -16.17 -2.50 6.19
C GLY A 122 -17.51 -3.24 6.27
N LYS A 123 -18.29 -3.15 5.19
CA LYS A 123 -19.49 -3.97 5.03
C LYS A 123 -19.06 -5.43 4.85
N PRO A 124 -19.78 -6.40 5.45
CA PRO A 124 -19.50 -7.80 5.18
C PRO A 124 -19.80 -8.13 3.72
N LEU A 125 -19.07 -9.10 3.16
CA LEU A 125 -19.36 -9.62 1.83
C LEU A 125 -20.81 -10.12 1.75
N THR A 126 -21.49 -9.75 0.67
CA THR A 126 -22.82 -10.24 0.33
C THR A 126 -22.78 -11.74 0.03
N SER A 127 -23.93 -12.42 0.13
CA SER A 127 -24.03 -13.85 -0.19
C SER A 127 -23.57 -14.17 -1.61
N LEU A 128 -23.83 -13.26 -2.56
CA LEU A 128 -23.44 -13.44 -3.95
C LEU A 128 -21.93 -13.26 -4.16
N GLU A 129 -21.29 -12.30 -3.49
CA GLU A 129 -19.82 -12.16 -3.53
C GLU A 129 -19.13 -13.38 -2.91
N LYS A 130 -19.64 -13.88 -1.77
CA LYS A 130 -19.14 -15.12 -1.15
C LYS A 130 -19.29 -16.32 -2.10
N ALA A 131 -20.46 -16.46 -2.73
CA ALA A 131 -20.71 -17.53 -3.70
C ALA A 131 -19.75 -17.44 -4.90
N PHE A 132 -19.50 -16.22 -5.41
CA PHE A 132 -18.56 -16.00 -6.50
C PHE A 132 -17.12 -16.41 -6.12
N ILE A 133 -16.66 -15.98 -4.95
CA ILE A 133 -15.31 -16.29 -4.42
C ILE A 133 -15.14 -17.81 -4.17
N ASN A 134 -16.20 -18.50 -3.77
CA ASN A 134 -16.14 -19.93 -3.40
C ASN A 134 -16.46 -20.89 -4.56
N GLY A 135 -17.16 -20.43 -5.60
CA GLY A 135 -17.45 -21.21 -6.80
C GLY A 135 -16.60 -20.72 -7.98
N PRO A 136 -17.07 -19.70 -8.74
CA PRO A 136 -16.40 -19.18 -9.92
C PRO A 136 -14.88 -18.98 -9.79
N VAL A 137 -14.41 -18.33 -8.72
CA VAL A 137 -12.98 -18.07 -8.54
C VAL A 137 -12.18 -19.35 -8.32
N ASN A 138 -12.67 -20.29 -7.51
CA ASN A 138 -12.00 -21.57 -7.30
C ASN A 138 -11.88 -22.35 -8.62
N LYS A 139 -12.94 -22.37 -9.43
CA LYS A 139 -12.92 -23.05 -10.73
C LYS A 139 -11.96 -22.39 -11.72
N ALA A 140 -11.85 -21.06 -11.73
CA ALA A 140 -10.85 -20.36 -12.55
C ALA A 140 -9.42 -20.75 -12.13
N CYS A 141 -9.14 -20.83 -10.83
CA CYS A 141 -7.86 -21.31 -10.32
C CYS A 141 -7.58 -22.77 -10.65
N ASP A 142 -8.59 -23.66 -10.63
CA ASP A 142 -8.47 -25.06 -11.04
C ASP A 142 -8.09 -25.25 -12.51
N LEU A 143 -8.57 -24.34 -13.37
CA LEU A 143 -8.25 -24.30 -14.80
C LEU A 143 -6.89 -23.66 -15.09
N ALA A 144 -6.33 -22.91 -14.15
CA ALA A 144 -5.03 -22.27 -14.27
C ALA A 144 -3.93 -23.17 -13.69
N ASN A 145 -3.10 -23.76 -14.56
CA ASN A 145 -1.82 -24.33 -14.15
C ASN A 145 -0.75 -23.27 -14.44
N ASP A 146 -0.18 -22.68 -13.39
CA ASP A 146 0.75 -21.56 -13.52
C ASP A 146 2.02 -21.94 -14.29
N PHE A 147 2.56 -23.13 -14.06
CA PHE A 147 3.73 -23.62 -14.78
C PHE A 147 3.45 -23.74 -16.28
N LYS A 148 2.33 -24.37 -16.67
CA LYS A 148 1.93 -24.49 -18.08
C LYS A 148 1.64 -23.15 -18.73
N ILE A 149 1.04 -22.20 -18.01
CA ILE A 149 0.83 -20.83 -18.50
C ILE A 149 2.17 -20.15 -18.86
N HIS A 150 3.22 -20.39 -18.06
CA HIS A 150 4.57 -19.88 -18.38
C HIS A 150 5.19 -20.58 -19.59
N GLU A 151 4.98 -21.88 -19.77
CA GLU A 151 5.50 -22.61 -20.94
C GLU A 151 4.77 -22.28 -22.24
N GLU A 152 3.44 -22.18 -22.19
CA GLU A 152 2.58 -21.89 -23.34
C GLU A 152 2.51 -20.39 -23.66
N ARG A 153 2.94 -19.54 -22.72
CA ARG A 153 2.94 -18.08 -22.81
C ARG A 153 1.55 -17.45 -22.95
N ASP A 154 0.49 -18.21 -22.65
CA ASP A 154 -0.91 -17.77 -22.66
C ASP A 154 -1.76 -18.68 -21.74
N PHE A 155 -3.02 -18.33 -21.55
CA PHE A 155 -3.99 -19.19 -20.89
C PHE A 155 -4.58 -20.22 -21.85
N PRO A 156 -4.91 -21.42 -21.35
CA PRO A 156 -5.65 -22.39 -22.14
C PRO A 156 -7.04 -21.82 -22.51
N LYS A 157 -7.51 -22.09 -23.74
CA LYS A 157 -8.82 -21.60 -24.25
C LYS A 157 -9.99 -21.78 -23.26
N PRO A 158 -10.13 -22.93 -22.55
CA PRO A 158 -11.18 -23.09 -21.54
C PRO A 158 -11.14 -22.04 -20.42
N LEU A 159 -9.96 -21.62 -19.98
CA LEU A 159 -9.82 -20.58 -18.96
C LEU A 159 -10.28 -19.23 -19.51
N TRP A 160 -9.83 -18.84 -20.71
CA TRP A 160 -10.30 -17.61 -21.38
C TRP A 160 -11.83 -17.56 -21.51
N ASN A 161 -12.44 -18.64 -22.01
CA ASN A 161 -13.89 -18.73 -22.18
C ASN A 161 -14.62 -18.65 -20.83
N TYR A 162 -14.08 -19.31 -19.81
CA TYR A 162 -14.64 -19.32 -18.47
C TYR A 162 -14.63 -17.94 -17.81
N LEU A 163 -13.52 -17.20 -17.92
CA LEU A 163 -13.40 -15.84 -17.37
C LEU A 163 -14.44 -14.90 -17.97
N LYS A 164 -14.65 -14.99 -19.30
CA LYS A 164 -15.67 -14.21 -20.01
C LYS A 164 -17.09 -14.60 -19.57
N ALA A 165 -17.40 -15.90 -19.58
CA ALA A 165 -18.72 -16.41 -19.22
C ALA A 165 -19.13 -16.04 -17.78
N GLN A 166 -18.19 -16.07 -16.85
CA GLN A 166 -18.42 -15.71 -15.44
C GLN A 166 -18.19 -14.22 -15.14
N LYS A 167 -17.96 -13.39 -16.16
CA LYS A 167 -17.86 -11.92 -16.04
C LYS A 167 -16.73 -11.43 -15.13
N PHE A 168 -15.59 -12.12 -15.15
CA PHE A 168 -14.41 -11.69 -14.38
C PHE A 168 -13.91 -10.28 -14.78
N PHE A 169 -14.21 -9.82 -16.00
CA PHE A 169 -13.85 -8.47 -16.48
C PHE A 169 -14.89 -7.39 -16.14
N GLY A 170 -15.98 -7.75 -15.44
CA GLY A 170 -17.11 -6.87 -15.13
C GLY A 170 -17.44 -6.79 -13.64
N MET A 171 -16.47 -6.97 -12.75
CA MET A 171 -16.67 -6.96 -11.30
C MET A 171 -17.18 -5.60 -10.82
N ILE A 172 -16.62 -4.50 -11.33
CA ILE A 172 -16.99 -3.13 -10.91
C ILE A 172 -18.26 -2.61 -11.60
N ILE A 173 -18.64 -3.23 -12.71
CA ILE A 173 -19.73 -2.73 -13.55
C ILE A 173 -21.05 -3.03 -12.83
N PRO A 174 -21.93 -2.02 -12.61
CA PRO A 174 -23.22 -2.23 -11.97
C PRO A 174 -24.08 -3.26 -12.71
N ARG A 175 -24.90 -4.00 -11.95
CA ARG A 175 -25.77 -5.04 -12.50
C ARG A 175 -26.76 -4.55 -13.55
N ARG A 176 -27.24 -3.30 -13.44
CA ARG A 176 -28.10 -2.67 -14.45
C ARG A 176 -27.46 -2.60 -15.85
N TYR A 177 -26.12 -2.60 -15.91
CA TYR A 177 -25.36 -2.68 -17.16
C TYR A 177 -24.87 -4.09 -17.48
N GLY A 178 -25.33 -5.11 -16.74
CA GLY A 178 -24.98 -6.52 -16.95
C GLY A 178 -23.71 -7.00 -16.25
N GLY A 179 -23.05 -6.16 -15.44
CA GLY A 179 -21.91 -6.54 -14.60
C GLY A 179 -22.29 -7.20 -13.28
N LEU A 180 -21.31 -7.34 -12.39
CA LEU A 180 -21.48 -8.00 -11.09
C LEU A 180 -21.80 -7.01 -9.94
N GLY A 181 -21.29 -5.78 -10.03
CA GLY A 181 -21.47 -4.72 -9.04
C GLY A 181 -20.87 -5.06 -7.67
N PHE A 182 -19.66 -5.62 -7.66
CA PHE A 182 -18.97 -6.06 -6.44
C PHE A 182 -18.30 -4.92 -5.69
N SER A 183 -18.32 -5.03 -4.37
CA SER A 183 -17.57 -4.17 -3.44
C SER A 183 -16.07 -4.24 -3.70
N ALA A 184 -15.35 -3.21 -3.25
CA ALA A 184 -13.91 -3.15 -3.28
C ALA A 184 -13.28 -4.28 -2.43
N GLU A 185 -13.89 -4.65 -1.29
CA GLU A 185 -13.42 -5.81 -0.52
C GLU A 185 -13.59 -7.11 -1.30
N ALA A 186 -14.71 -7.32 -2.00
CA ALA A 186 -14.91 -8.51 -2.84
C ALA A 186 -13.88 -8.57 -3.98
N GLN A 187 -13.66 -7.47 -4.69
CA GLN A 187 -12.64 -7.38 -5.75
C GLN A 187 -11.25 -7.72 -5.20
N SER A 188 -10.87 -7.11 -4.08
CA SER A 188 -9.57 -7.35 -3.43
C SER A 188 -9.38 -8.81 -3.01
N ARG A 189 -10.44 -9.46 -2.49
CA ARG A 189 -10.44 -10.90 -2.13
C ARG A 189 -10.33 -11.82 -3.35
N ILE A 190 -11.02 -11.48 -4.44
CA ILE A 190 -10.95 -12.23 -5.70
C ILE A 190 -9.52 -12.15 -6.25
N VAL A 191 -8.94 -10.94 -6.32
CA VAL A 191 -7.55 -10.72 -6.75
C VAL A 191 -6.55 -11.45 -5.85
N GLN A 192 -6.73 -11.38 -4.52
CA GLN A 192 -5.92 -12.13 -3.55
C GLN A 192 -5.93 -13.64 -3.85
N LYS A 193 -7.11 -14.21 -4.07
CA LYS A 193 -7.24 -15.65 -4.32
C LYS A 193 -6.59 -16.06 -5.64
N ILE A 194 -6.85 -15.36 -6.75
CA ILE A 194 -6.27 -15.72 -8.05
C ILE A 194 -4.75 -15.46 -8.09
N ALA A 195 -4.25 -14.43 -7.42
CA ALA A 195 -2.81 -14.15 -7.33
C ALA A 195 -2.05 -15.23 -6.57
N SER A 196 -2.68 -15.89 -5.60
CA SER A 196 -2.10 -17.07 -4.92
C SER A 196 -1.98 -18.30 -5.83
N ARG A 197 -2.60 -18.28 -7.02
CA ARG A 197 -2.50 -19.35 -8.01
C ARG A 197 -1.62 -18.98 -9.19
N SER A 198 -1.85 -17.81 -9.80
CA SER A 198 -1.11 -17.38 -10.99
C SER A 198 -1.08 -15.86 -11.10
N TYR A 199 0.12 -15.30 -11.17
CA TYR A 199 0.30 -13.85 -11.30
C TYR A 199 -0.23 -13.31 -12.65
N PRO A 200 0.06 -13.93 -13.82
CA PRO A 200 -0.56 -13.53 -15.09
C PRO A 200 -2.09 -13.50 -15.07
N LEU A 201 -2.72 -14.50 -14.41
CA LEU A 201 -4.17 -14.55 -14.25
C LEU A 201 -4.68 -13.35 -13.45
N ALA A 202 -4.02 -13.04 -12.33
CA ALA A 202 -4.36 -11.88 -11.53
C ALA A 202 -4.32 -10.59 -12.36
N VAL A 203 -3.22 -10.32 -13.05
CA VAL A 203 -3.04 -9.10 -13.86
C VAL A 203 -4.11 -8.99 -14.94
N THR A 204 -4.40 -10.09 -15.63
CA THR A 204 -5.39 -10.13 -16.71
C THR A 204 -6.81 -9.82 -16.21
N VAL A 205 -7.17 -10.30 -15.01
CA VAL A 205 -8.48 -10.04 -14.40
C VAL A 205 -8.55 -8.65 -13.77
N MET A 206 -7.48 -8.18 -13.10
CA MET A 206 -7.56 -6.94 -12.32
C MET A 206 -7.64 -5.70 -13.22
N VAL A 207 -6.89 -5.67 -14.34
CA VAL A 207 -6.74 -4.44 -15.13
C VAL A 207 -8.07 -3.92 -15.68
N PRO A 208 -8.94 -4.74 -16.30
CA PRO A 208 -10.28 -4.30 -16.72
C PRO A 208 -11.18 -3.80 -15.58
N ASN A 209 -10.87 -4.14 -14.33
CA ASN A 209 -11.63 -3.79 -13.12
C ASN A 209 -10.97 -2.68 -12.27
N SER A 210 -9.90 -2.07 -12.77
CA SER A 210 -9.24 -0.92 -12.16
C SER A 210 -9.20 0.22 -13.18
N LEU A 211 -8.05 0.91 -13.34
CA LEU A 211 -7.89 1.94 -14.36
C LEU A 211 -8.10 1.35 -15.75
N GLY A 212 -9.26 1.63 -16.33
CA GLY A 212 -9.65 1.16 -17.65
C GLY A 212 -10.95 1.80 -18.15
N PRO A 213 -11.35 1.46 -19.39
CA PRO A 213 -12.57 1.98 -20.00
C PRO A 213 -13.83 1.89 -19.14
N ALA A 214 -14.01 0.80 -18.38
CA ALA A 214 -15.19 0.63 -17.52
C ALA A 214 -15.27 1.68 -16.41
N GLU A 215 -14.19 1.89 -15.66
CA GLU A 215 -14.16 2.85 -14.55
C GLU A 215 -14.37 4.28 -15.05
N LEU A 216 -13.70 4.66 -16.14
CA LEU A 216 -13.84 5.97 -16.77
C LEU A 216 -15.27 6.21 -17.27
N LEU A 217 -15.87 5.21 -17.93
CA LEU A 217 -17.26 5.32 -18.41
C LEU A 217 -18.27 5.43 -17.28
N LEU A 218 -18.06 4.71 -16.17
CA LEU A 218 -18.98 4.79 -15.02
C LEU A 218 -19.02 6.20 -14.43
N LYS A 219 -17.88 6.87 -14.38
CA LYS A 219 -17.73 8.18 -13.75
C LYS A 219 -17.98 9.36 -14.70
N TYR A 220 -17.51 9.26 -15.95
CA TYR A 220 -17.49 10.37 -16.91
C TYR A 220 -18.21 10.07 -18.23
N GLY A 221 -18.57 8.82 -18.49
CA GLY A 221 -19.25 8.44 -19.73
C GLY A 221 -20.68 8.97 -19.80
N THR A 222 -21.11 9.35 -21.00
CA THR A 222 -22.52 9.66 -21.28
C THR A 222 -23.37 8.39 -21.17
N GLU A 223 -24.68 8.54 -20.98
CA GLU A 223 -25.58 7.37 -20.91
C GLU A 223 -25.55 6.54 -22.20
N ARG A 224 -25.39 7.20 -23.37
CA ARG A 224 -25.16 6.53 -24.66
C ARG A 224 -23.91 5.64 -24.62
N GLN A 225 -22.77 6.19 -24.16
CA GLN A 225 -21.52 5.44 -24.06
C GLN A 225 -21.62 4.28 -23.05
N LYS A 226 -22.24 4.53 -21.90
CA LYS A 226 -22.49 3.50 -20.88
C LYS A 226 -23.29 2.33 -21.45
N ASN A 227 -24.39 2.61 -22.14
CA ASN A 227 -25.25 1.60 -22.78
C ASN A 227 -24.53 0.85 -23.91
N GLN A 228 -23.69 1.54 -24.69
CA GLN A 228 -22.94 0.94 -25.79
C GLN A 228 -21.84 -0.03 -25.33
N TYR A 229 -21.12 0.30 -24.26
CA TYR A 229 -19.87 -0.37 -23.89
C TYR A 229 -19.97 -1.26 -22.64
N LEU A 230 -20.64 -0.82 -21.57
CA LEU A 230 -20.51 -1.47 -20.25
C LEU A 230 -20.97 -2.94 -20.25
N ASN A 231 -22.05 -3.26 -20.95
CA ASN A 231 -22.51 -4.66 -21.05
C ASN A 231 -21.51 -5.56 -21.79
N LYS A 232 -20.91 -5.05 -22.87
CA LYS A 232 -19.93 -5.79 -23.68
C LYS A 232 -18.62 -5.98 -22.91
N LEU A 233 -18.20 -4.96 -22.15
CA LEU A 233 -17.04 -5.04 -21.24
C LEU A 233 -17.30 -6.08 -20.15
N ALA A 234 -18.47 -6.03 -19.51
CA ALA A 234 -18.82 -6.94 -18.42
C ALA A 234 -18.83 -8.41 -18.85
N THR A 235 -19.31 -8.69 -20.07
CA THR A 235 -19.40 -10.04 -20.62
C THR A 235 -18.13 -10.51 -21.32
N GLY A 236 -17.09 -9.65 -21.41
CA GLY A 236 -15.86 -9.95 -22.13
C GLY A 236 -16.03 -10.16 -23.63
N ARG A 237 -17.15 -9.69 -24.20
CA ARG A 237 -17.37 -9.61 -25.66
C ARG A 237 -16.45 -8.60 -26.31
N ILE A 238 -16.07 -7.56 -25.56
CA ILE A 238 -14.97 -6.67 -25.89
C ILE A 238 -13.94 -6.72 -24.78
N ILE A 239 -12.68 -6.97 -25.14
CA ILE A 239 -11.54 -6.91 -24.22
C ILE A 239 -10.99 -5.48 -24.24
N PRO A 240 -10.98 -4.76 -23.11
CA PRO A 240 -10.39 -3.44 -23.06
C PRO A 240 -8.88 -3.46 -22.80
N CYS A 241 -8.19 -2.44 -23.27
CA CYS A 241 -6.90 -2.02 -22.73
C CYS A 241 -6.90 -0.51 -22.44
N PHE A 242 -5.91 -0.03 -21.67
CA PHE A 242 -5.74 1.41 -21.41
C PHE A 242 -4.33 1.90 -21.75
N ALA A 243 -4.24 2.73 -22.79
CA ALA A 243 -3.04 3.19 -23.43
C ALA A 243 -2.64 4.60 -22.96
N LEU A 244 -1.86 4.64 -21.87
CA LEU A 244 -1.32 5.87 -21.28
C LEU A 244 0.17 6.04 -21.59
N THR A 245 0.97 5.05 -21.18
CA THR A 245 2.44 5.11 -21.15
C THR A 245 3.07 5.12 -22.53
N GLU A 246 4.12 5.93 -22.67
CA GLU A 246 4.88 6.15 -23.90
C GLU A 246 6.38 5.89 -23.69
N PRO A 247 7.17 5.81 -24.77
CA PRO A 247 8.63 5.75 -24.69
C PRO A 247 9.23 6.91 -23.86
N LEU A 248 8.74 8.13 -24.06
CA LEU A 248 9.27 9.35 -23.43
C LEU A 248 8.45 9.84 -22.21
N ALA A 249 7.26 9.28 -21.99
CA ALA A 249 6.39 9.65 -20.86
C ALA A 249 5.92 8.39 -20.11
N GLY A 250 6.44 8.22 -18.89
CA GLY A 250 6.08 7.11 -18.00
C GLY A 250 5.55 7.62 -16.68
N SER A 251 6.47 7.94 -15.77
CA SER A 251 6.09 8.46 -14.46
C SER A 251 5.57 9.90 -14.50
N ASP A 252 6.14 10.73 -15.38
CA ASP A 252 5.50 11.97 -15.80
C ASP A 252 4.48 11.67 -16.91
N ALA A 253 3.34 11.12 -16.50
CA ALA A 253 2.25 10.79 -17.42
C ALA A 253 1.59 12.05 -18.03
N SER A 254 1.91 13.25 -17.54
CA SER A 254 1.39 14.49 -18.09
C SER A 254 2.16 14.92 -19.36
N ALA A 255 3.38 14.43 -19.54
CA ALA A 255 4.27 14.78 -20.66
C ALA A 255 4.06 13.91 -21.92
N ILE A 256 2.90 13.23 -22.04
CA ILE A 256 2.57 12.43 -23.22
C ILE A 256 2.63 13.24 -24.51
N GLN A 257 3.12 12.61 -25.57
CA GLN A 257 3.36 13.17 -26.91
C GLN A 257 2.34 12.68 -27.94
N SER A 258 1.61 11.60 -27.65
CA SER A 258 0.51 11.16 -28.52
C SER A 258 -0.48 12.31 -28.71
N GLU A 259 -0.87 12.58 -29.95
CA GLU A 259 -1.63 13.78 -30.29
C GLU A 259 -2.91 13.46 -31.04
N GLY A 260 -3.88 14.36 -30.86
CA GLY A 260 -5.09 14.44 -31.65
C GLY A 260 -5.27 15.86 -32.16
N VAL A 261 -5.39 16.02 -33.47
CA VAL A 261 -5.56 17.33 -34.11
C VAL A 261 -6.97 17.45 -34.66
N LEU A 262 -7.70 18.49 -34.25
CA LEU A 262 -9.01 18.81 -34.80
C LEU A 262 -8.90 19.25 -36.26
N PHE A 263 -9.82 18.78 -37.09
CA PHE A 263 -9.96 19.22 -38.47
C PHE A 263 -11.41 19.13 -38.94
N LEU A 264 -11.77 19.97 -39.90
CA LEU A 264 -13.05 19.88 -40.59
C LEU A 264 -12.99 18.76 -41.65
N ASP A 265 -13.78 17.70 -41.48
CA ASP A 265 -13.86 16.65 -42.47
C ASP A 265 -14.63 17.14 -43.71
N LYS A 266 -13.97 17.15 -44.86
CA LYS A 266 -14.55 17.67 -46.10
C LYS A 266 -15.76 16.85 -46.59
N LYS A 267 -15.81 15.56 -46.25
CA LYS A 267 -16.87 14.64 -46.71
C LYS A 267 -18.10 14.73 -45.84
N THR A 268 -17.93 14.71 -44.52
CA THR A 268 -19.06 14.75 -43.57
C THR A 268 -19.43 16.17 -43.15
N LYS A 269 -18.62 17.18 -43.49
CA LYS A 269 -18.78 18.59 -43.06
C LYS A 269 -18.87 18.74 -41.54
N THR A 270 -18.26 17.81 -40.81
CA THR A 270 -18.22 17.79 -39.33
C THR A 270 -16.79 17.85 -38.83
N ILE A 271 -16.60 18.38 -37.63
CA ILE A 271 -15.29 18.41 -36.97
C ILE A 271 -14.95 16.99 -36.50
N LYS A 272 -13.74 16.54 -36.82
CA LYS A 272 -13.18 15.24 -36.43
C LYS A 272 -11.79 15.42 -35.84
N ILE A 273 -11.29 14.35 -35.22
CA ILE A 273 -9.96 14.32 -34.62
C ILE A 273 -9.10 13.32 -35.40
N ARG A 274 -7.91 13.73 -35.82
CA ARG A 274 -6.89 12.84 -36.37
C ARG A 274 -5.85 12.52 -35.31
N LEU A 275 -5.71 11.25 -34.98
CA LEU A 275 -4.85 10.73 -33.92
C LEU A 275 -3.57 10.11 -34.48
N ASN A 276 -2.46 10.37 -33.79
CA ASN A 276 -1.20 9.64 -33.93
C ASN A 276 -0.65 9.30 -32.54
N TRP A 277 -0.29 8.03 -32.32
CA TRP A 277 0.28 7.60 -31.05
C TRP A 277 1.29 6.47 -31.19
N LYS A 278 2.16 6.39 -30.17
CA LYS A 278 3.04 5.25 -29.93
C LYS A 278 3.13 4.99 -28.43
N LYS A 279 2.47 3.92 -27.99
CA LYS A 279 2.33 3.54 -26.58
C LYS A 279 3.07 2.24 -26.31
N ARG A 280 3.50 2.04 -25.07
CA ARG A 280 4.24 0.85 -24.63
C ARG A 280 3.71 0.34 -23.31
N TYR A 281 3.94 -0.95 -23.04
CA TYR A 281 3.56 -1.61 -21.79
C TYR A 281 2.05 -1.60 -21.50
N ILE A 282 1.24 -1.64 -22.55
CA ILE A 282 -0.21 -1.60 -22.47
C ILE A 282 -0.74 -3.01 -22.28
N THR A 283 -1.28 -3.27 -21.10
CA THR A 283 -1.84 -4.57 -20.74
C THR A 283 -3.06 -4.90 -21.62
N LEU A 284 -3.12 -6.12 -22.16
CA LEU A 284 -4.14 -6.66 -23.07
C LEU A 284 -4.16 -6.08 -24.50
N ALA A 285 -3.31 -5.11 -24.86
CA ALA A 285 -3.48 -4.41 -26.15
C ALA A 285 -3.42 -5.33 -27.38
N ALA A 286 -2.58 -6.36 -27.37
CA ALA A 286 -2.45 -7.26 -28.53
C ALA A 286 -3.75 -8.00 -28.88
N ILE A 287 -4.66 -8.15 -27.91
CA ILE A 287 -5.95 -8.85 -28.06
C ILE A 287 -7.14 -7.94 -27.71
N ALA A 288 -6.91 -6.62 -27.60
CA ALA A 288 -7.96 -5.68 -27.24
C ALA A 288 -8.93 -5.46 -28.40
N ASP A 289 -10.21 -5.32 -28.08
CA ASP A 289 -11.26 -4.91 -29.01
C ASP A 289 -11.51 -3.38 -28.94
N VAL A 290 -11.19 -2.77 -27.80
CA VAL A 290 -11.29 -1.32 -27.57
C VAL A 290 -10.08 -0.82 -26.78
N ILE A 291 -9.50 0.29 -27.26
CA ILE A 291 -8.35 0.95 -26.67
C ILE A 291 -8.85 2.22 -25.97
N GLY A 292 -8.81 2.27 -24.64
CA GLY A 292 -8.86 3.55 -23.94
C GLY A 292 -7.56 4.29 -24.18
N LEU A 293 -7.58 5.45 -24.84
CA LEU A 293 -6.39 6.19 -25.25
C LEU A 293 -6.36 7.57 -24.59
N ALA A 294 -5.24 7.90 -23.96
CA ALA A 294 -4.94 9.26 -23.51
C ALA A 294 -3.99 9.95 -24.50
N PHE A 295 -4.34 11.15 -24.96
CA PHE A 295 -3.56 11.93 -25.94
C PHE A 295 -3.74 13.44 -25.70
N GLN A 296 -2.79 14.24 -26.19
CA GLN A 296 -2.86 15.70 -26.19
C GLN A 296 -3.76 16.17 -27.34
N LEU A 297 -4.90 16.78 -27.03
CA LEU A 297 -5.81 17.34 -28.02
C LEU A 297 -5.39 18.76 -28.39
N LYS A 298 -5.32 19.03 -29.70
CA LYS A 298 -4.92 20.31 -30.29
C LYS A 298 -5.98 20.83 -31.27
N ASP A 299 -6.15 22.15 -31.30
CA ASP A 299 -7.02 22.90 -32.19
C ASP A 299 -6.28 24.03 -32.92
N PRO A 300 -5.33 23.70 -33.82
CA PRO A 300 -4.49 24.71 -34.47
C PRO A 300 -5.26 25.68 -35.38
N ASN A 301 -6.52 25.37 -35.71
CA ASN A 301 -7.36 26.20 -36.57
C ASN A 301 -8.52 26.84 -35.81
N HIS A 302 -8.52 26.80 -34.47
CA HIS A 302 -9.54 27.39 -33.60
C HIS A 302 -10.98 27.01 -33.99
N LEU A 303 -11.19 25.72 -34.31
CA LEU A 303 -12.50 25.20 -34.73
C LEU A 303 -13.50 25.10 -33.57
N LEU A 304 -13.01 24.99 -32.34
CA LEU A 304 -13.80 24.83 -31.11
C LEU A 304 -13.33 25.68 -29.94
N SER A 305 -12.04 26.05 -29.89
CA SER A 305 -11.46 26.79 -28.77
C SER A 305 -10.51 27.90 -29.24
N ASP A 306 -10.46 28.99 -28.48
CA ASP A 306 -9.47 30.06 -28.64
C ASP A 306 -8.03 29.59 -28.30
N HIS A 307 -7.88 28.39 -27.74
CA HIS A 307 -6.58 27.81 -27.41
C HIS A 307 -6.21 26.68 -28.36
N GLU A 308 -5.01 26.78 -28.96
CA GLU A 308 -4.48 25.71 -29.82
C GLU A 308 -4.26 24.39 -29.07
N ASN A 309 -4.04 24.45 -27.76
CA ASN A 309 -3.82 23.27 -26.94
C ASN A 309 -4.97 23.10 -25.93
N ILE A 310 -5.88 22.18 -26.22
CA ILE A 310 -7.08 21.95 -25.40
C ILE A 310 -6.72 21.18 -24.12
N GLY A 311 -5.76 20.25 -24.19
CA GLY A 311 -5.34 19.45 -23.04
C GLY A 311 -5.36 17.95 -23.27
N ILE A 312 -5.01 17.19 -22.23
CA ILE A 312 -5.07 15.73 -22.28
C ILE A 312 -6.53 15.30 -22.36
N THR A 313 -6.86 14.46 -23.34
CA THR A 313 -8.20 13.94 -23.56
C THR A 313 -8.17 12.42 -23.59
N CYS A 314 -9.23 11.79 -23.06
CA CYS A 314 -9.38 10.34 -23.05
C CYS A 314 -10.47 9.90 -24.05
N ALA A 315 -10.18 8.91 -24.88
CA ALA A 315 -11.11 8.37 -25.87
C ALA A 315 -11.15 6.84 -25.86
N LEU A 316 -12.21 6.25 -26.40
CA LEU A 316 -12.36 4.83 -26.64
C LEU A 316 -12.27 4.54 -28.13
N ILE A 317 -11.14 3.98 -28.56
CA ILE A 317 -10.85 3.70 -29.97
C ILE A 317 -11.14 2.23 -30.26
N PRO A 318 -12.07 1.89 -31.17
CA PRO A 318 -12.24 0.52 -31.64
C PRO A 318 -10.93 -0.01 -32.24
N ALA A 319 -10.49 -1.21 -31.84
CA ALA A 319 -9.20 -1.77 -32.24
C ALA A 319 -9.06 -2.02 -33.75
N ARG A 320 -10.19 -2.13 -34.47
CA ARG A 320 -10.24 -2.34 -35.93
C ARG A 320 -10.28 -1.03 -36.73
N THR A 321 -10.22 0.13 -36.07
CA THR A 321 -10.21 1.42 -36.75
C THR A 321 -9.00 1.52 -37.68
N LYS A 322 -9.20 1.99 -38.92
CA LYS A 322 -8.12 2.12 -39.91
C LYS A 322 -6.96 2.95 -39.34
N GLY A 323 -5.75 2.40 -39.41
CA GLY A 323 -4.52 3.04 -38.91
C GLY A 323 -4.07 2.57 -37.52
N VAL A 324 -4.88 1.78 -36.81
CA VAL A 324 -4.51 1.13 -35.55
C VAL A 324 -3.61 -0.09 -35.82
N LEU A 325 -2.50 -0.21 -35.07
CA LEU A 325 -1.56 -1.34 -35.13
C LEU A 325 -1.46 -2.02 -33.76
N LEU A 326 -1.77 -3.32 -33.73
CA LEU A 326 -1.78 -4.20 -32.55
C LEU A 326 -1.15 -5.57 -32.88
N GLY A 327 -1.19 -6.50 -31.93
CA GLY A 327 -0.80 -7.91 -32.11
C GLY A 327 0.60 -8.27 -31.61
N ARG A 328 1.39 -7.29 -31.16
CA ARG A 328 2.74 -7.51 -30.60
C ARG A 328 2.71 -7.59 -29.08
N ARG A 329 3.67 -8.30 -28.49
CA ARG A 329 3.88 -8.40 -27.03
C ARG A 329 5.33 -8.04 -26.67
N HIS A 330 5.50 -7.44 -25.51
CA HIS A 330 6.77 -7.35 -24.78
C HIS A 330 6.91 -8.57 -23.85
N ASP A 331 8.13 -8.78 -23.36
CA ASP A 331 8.45 -9.85 -22.41
C ASP A 331 8.94 -9.29 -21.06
N PRO A 332 8.04 -9.11 -20.08
CA PRO A 332 8.41 -8.68 -18.74
C PRO A 332 8.95 -9.86 -17.93
N MET A 333 10.26 -10.13 -18.07
CA MET A 333 10.99 -11.15 -17.30
C MET A 333 10.42 -12.58 -17.42
N GLY A 334 9.82 -12.92 -18.56
CA GLY A 334 9.23 -14.22 -18.80
C GLY A 334 7.82 -14.40 -18.22
N VAL A 335 7.21 -13.36 -17.63
CA VAL A 335 5.88 -13.45 -17.02
C VAL A 335 4.79 -13.24 -18.09
N PRO A 336 4.01 -14.27 -18.43
CA PRO A 336 3.25 -14.33 -19.69
C PRO A 336 1.88 -13.64 -19.67
N PHE A 337 1.75 -12.47 -19.04
CA PHE A 337 0.57 -11.64 -19.27
C PHE A 337 0.71 -10.83 -20.57
N TYR A 338 -0.39 -10.30 -21.09
CA TYR A 338 -0.38 -9.52 -22.33
C TYR A 338 0.19 -8.11 -22.11
N ASN A 339 1.50 -7.96 -21.96
CA ASN A 339 2.16 -6.65 -21.99
C ASN A 339 2.49 -6.26 -23.43
N CYS A 340 1.97 -5.15 -23.96
CA CYS A 340 1.96 -4.92 -25.42
C CYS A 340 2.33 -3.46 -25.80
N PRO A 341 2.99 -3.23 -26.94
CA PRO A 341 2.94 -1.92 -27.58
C PRO A 341 1.62 -1.72 -28.33
N THR A 342 1.25 -0.47 -28.59
CA THR A 342 0.19 -0.11 -29.54
C THR A 342 0.55 1.18 -30.25
N GLU A 343 0.27 1.23 -31.54
CA GLU A 343 0.55 2.39 -32.39
C GLU A 343 -0.69 2.75 -33.20
N GLY A 344 -0.78 4.02 -33.58
CA GLY A 344 -1.83 4.51 -34.45
C GLY A 344 -1.28 5.60 -35.35
N LYS A 345 -1.59 5.50 -36.64
CA LYS A 345 -1.18 6.48 -37.65
C LYS A 345 -2.39 6.97 -38.43
N ASN A 346 -2.64 8.28 -38.39
CA ASN A 346 -3.74 8.95 -39.07
C ASN A 346 -5.11 8.31 -38.78
N VAL A 347 -5.34 7.93 -37.52
CA VAL A 347 -6.61 7.33 -37.08
C VAL A 347 -7.65 8.45 -36.92
N ILE A 348 -8.80 8.32 -37.56
CA ILE A 348 -9.83 9.36 -37.55
C ILE A 348 -10.98 8.94 -36.63
N ILE A 349 -11.33 9.80 -35.68
CA ILE A 349 -12.47 9.61 -34.76
C ILE A 349 -13.37 10.85 -34.70
N GLY A 350 -14.59 10.67 -34.22
CA GLY A 350 -15.50 11.76 -33.87
C GLY A 350 -15.49 12.06 -32.38
N PHE A 351 -16.40 12.94 -31.94
CA PHE A 351 -16.58 13.23 -30.50
C PHE A 351 -17.25 12.09 -29.74
N GLU A 352 -17.92 11.18 -30.45
CA GLU A 352 -18.60 10.05 -29.84
C GLU A 352 -17.65 9.03 -29.20
N GLU A 353 -16.40 8.97 -29.66
CA GLU A 353 -15.32 8.21 -29.06
C GLU A 353 -14.69 8.90 -27.83
N ILE A 354 -14.80 10.22 -27.69
CA ILE A 354 -14.26 10.95 -26.53
C ILE A 354 -15.12 10.62 -25.29
N ILE A 355 -14.49 10.19 -24.19
CA ILE A 355 -15.22 9.88 -22.95
C ILE A 355 -15.85 11.16 -22.41
N GLY A 356 -17.18 11.18 -22.27
CA GLY A 356 -17.91 12.41 -21.90
C GLY A 356 -18.17 13.36 -23.09
N GLU A 357 -17.86 12.93 -24.31
CA GLU A 357 -18.09 13.65 -25.56
C GLU A 357 -17.52 15.08 -25.51
N LYS A 358 -18.32 16.12 -25.82
CA LYS A 358 -17.84 17.52 -25.79
C LYS A 358 -17.34 17.96 -24.42
N SER A 359 -17.98 17.52 -23.34
CA SER A 359 -17.55 17.84 -21.96
C SER A 359 -16.27 17.13 -21.53
N GLY A 360 -15.82 16.12 -22.28
CA GLY A 360 -14.60 15.37 -21.99
C GLY A 360 -13.33 15.97 -22.61
N LEU A 361 -13.45 16.97 -23.48
CA LEU A 361 -12.31 17.60 -24.15
C LEU A 361 -11.43 18.32 -23.10
N GLY A 362 -10.15 17.96 -23.03
CA GLY A 362 -9.18 18.55 -22.09
C GLY A 362 -9.27 18.03 -20.64
N GLU A 363 -10.34 17.32 -20.27
CA GLU A 363 -10.59 16.83 -18.92
C GLU A 363 -9.88 15.49 -18.59
N GLY A 364 -9.19 14.89 -19.57
CA GLY A 364 -8.59 13.56 -19.44
C GLY A 364 -7.56 13.44 -18.31
N TRP A 365 -6.78 14.50 -18.02
CA TRP A 365 -5.82 14.46 -16.90
C TRP A 365 -6.50 14.31 -15.54
N LYS A 366 -7.59 15.04 -15.31
CA LYS A 366 -8.41 14.92 -14.10
C LYS A 366 -9.01 13.52 -13.98
N MET A 367 -9.57 13.01 -15.08
CA MET A 367 -10.13 11.64 -15.11
C MET A 367 -9.09 10.59 -14.69
N LEU A 368 -7.86 10.70 -15.21
CA LEU A 368 -6.77 9.78 -14.90
C LEU A 368 -6.35 9.83 -13.43
N MET A 369 -6.20 11.04 -12.86
CA MET A 369 -5.78 11.19 -11.46
C MET A 369 -6.82 10.63 -10.49
N GLU A 370 -8.11 10.75 -10.81
CA GLU A 370 -9.18 10.25 -9.95
C GLU A 370 -9.39 8.73 -10.03
N CYS A 371 -9.18 8.08 -11.19
CA CYS A 371 -9.37 6.64 -11.37
C CYS A 371 -8.13 5.79 -10.99
N LEU A 372 -6.92 6.36 -10.96
CA LEU A 372 -5.70 5.64 -10.54
C LEU A 372 -5.72 5.11 -9.09
N ALA A 373 -6.55 5.70 -8.23
CA ALA A 373 -6.61 5.33 -6.82
C ALA A 373 -7.08 3.89 -6.58
N ALA A 374 -8.00 3.37 -7.41
CA ALA A 374 -8.56 2.03 -7.25
C ALA A 374 -7.50 0.93 -7.49
N GLY A 375 -6.73 1.02 -8.58
CA GLY A 375 -5.66 0.05 -8.88
C GLY A 375 -4.59 -0.03 -7.79
N ARG A 376 -4.20 1.14 -7.24
CA ARG A 376 -3.21 1.27 -6.16
C ARG A 376 -3.73 0.79 -4.80
N GLY A 377 -4.98 1.09 -4.47
CA GLY A 377 -5.58 0.79 -3.17
C GLY A 377 -6.17 -0.61 -3.05
N ILE A 378 -6.59 -1.24 -4.16
CA ILE A 378 -7.35 -2.49 -4.16
C ILE A 378 -6.60 -3.63 -4.83
N SER A 379 -6.21 -3.47 -6.11
CA SER A 379 -5.68 -4.55 -6.93
C SER A 379 -4.27 -4.99 -6.52
N LEU A 380 -3.30 -4.07 -6.49
CA LEU A 380 -1.91 -4.40 -6.12
C LEU A 380 -1.78 -4.90 -4.66
N PRO A 381 -2.46 -4.30 -3.65
CA PRO A 381 -2.53 -4.88 -2.31
C PRO A 381 -3.16 -6.27 -2.28
N GLY A 382 -4.16 -6.53 -3.12
CA GLY A 382 -4.74 -7.86 -3.30
C GLY A 382 -3.71 -8.89 -3.77
N VAL A 383 -2.94 -8.54 -4.81
CA VAL A 383 -1.84 -9.40 -5.32
C VAL A 383 -0.79 -9.66 -4.25
N SER A 384 -0.31 -8.61 -3.59
CA SER A 384 0.69 -8.69 -2.53
C SER A 384 0.21 -9.60 -1.41
N ALA A 385 -1.05 -9.49 -1.01
CA ALA A 385 -1.64 -10.36 0.00
C ALA A 385 -1.79 -11.82 -0.46
N GLY A 386 -2.16 -12.06 -1.73
CA GLY A 386 -2.23 -13.41 -2.30
C GLY A 386 -0.87 -14.11 -2.29
N GLY A 387 0.16 -13.42 -2.79
CA GLY A 387 1.53 -13.94 -2.80
C GLY A 387 2.09 -14.14 -1.39
N SER A 388 1.87 -13.20 -0.48
CA SER A 388 2.35 -13.29 0.91
C SER A 388 1.76 -14.49 1.66
N LYS A 389 0.46 -14.75 1.47
CA LYS A 389 -0.23 -15.89 2.08
C LYS A 389 0.21 -17.23 1.48
N LEU A 390 0.42 -17.29 0.16
CA LEU A 390 0.98 -18.47 -0.50
C LEU A 390 2.39 -18.77 0.02
N SER A 391 3.23 -17.74 0.10
CA SER A 391 4.58 -17.83 0.67
C SER A 391 4.55 -18.38 2.08
N LEU A 392 3.70 -17.82 2.96
CA LEU A 392 3.56 -18.28 4.34
C LEU A 392 3.14 -19.75 4.42
N GLU A 393 2.10 -20.15 3.69
CA GLU A 393 1.61 -21.53 3.66
C GLU A 393 2.69 -22.50 3.16
N THR A 394 3.40 -22.11 2.10
CA THR A 394 4.46 -22.90 1.47
C THR A 394 5.63 -23.10 2.42
N VAL A 395 6.21 -22.03 2.98
CA VAL A 395 7.40 -22.16 3.85
C VAL A 395 7.06 -22.78 5.19
N ALA A 396 5.88 -22.51 5.76
CA ALA A 396 5.51 -23.08 7.06
C ALA A 396 5.33 -24.61 6.95
N THR A 397 4.68 -25.09 5.89
CA THR A 397 4.53 -26.53 5.66
C THR A 397 5.83 -27.19 5.23
N TYR A 398 6.57 -26.59 4.31
CA TYR A 398 7.87 -27.11 3.83
C TYR A 398 8.90 -27.20 4.97
N SER A 399 9.02 -26.15 5.80
CA SER A 399 10.02 -26.12 6.88
C SER A 399 9.73 -27.11 8.01
N PHE A 400 8.47 -27.52 8.18
CA PHE A 400 8.08 -28.58 9.11
C PHE A 400 8.49 -29.98 8.60
N ILE A 401 8.33 -30.24 7.31
CA ILE A 401 8.56 -31.58 6.75
C ILE A 401 10.01 -31.78 6.27
N ARG A 402 10.68 -30.72 5.80
CA ARG A 402 12.06 -30.79 5.34
C ARG A 402 12.97 -30.97 6.54
N ARG A 403 13.83 -32.00 6.48
CA ARG A 403 14.80 -32.33 7.53
C ARG A 403 16.23 -32.13 7.04
N GLN A 404 17.06 -31.50 7.87
CA GLN A 404 18.52 -31.43 7.74
C GLN A 404 19.14 -31.58 9.12
N PHE A 405 20.32 -32.20 9.21
CA PHE A 405 20.96 -32.52 10.49
C PHE A 405 19.98 -33.20 11.47
N ALA A 406 19.18 -34.13 10.95
CA ALA A 406 18.12 -34.89 11.64
C ALA A 406 16.91 -34.09 12.19
N LEU A 407 16.88 -32.77 12.03
CA LEU A 407 15.83 -31.91 12.57
C LEU A 407 14.97 -31.31 11.45
N PRO A 408 13.67 -31.07 11.70
CA PRO A 408 12.88 -30.16 10.88
C PRO A 408 13.56 -28.80 10.78
N ILE A 409 13.65 -28.24 9.57
CA ILE A 409 14.47 -27.04 9.37
C ILE A 409 13.91 -25.80 10.10
N TYR A 410 12.62 -25.76 10.42
CA TYR A 410 12.03 -24.66 11.20
C TYR A 410 12.58 -24.57 12.64
N GLN A 411 13.30 -25.58 13.13
CA GLN A 411 13.94 -25.57 14.44
C GLN A 411 15.26 -24.77 14.46
N PHE A 412 15.87 -24.50 13.30
CA PHE A 412 17.08 -23.67 13.21
C PHE A 412 16.73 -22.18 13.31
N GLU A 413 17.45 -21.45 14.16
CA GLU A 413 17.18 -20.01 14.37
C GLU A 413 17.35 -19.19 13.10
N GLY A 414 18.32 -19.51 12.23
CA GLY A 414 18.47 -18.85 10.93
C GLY A 414 17.26 -18.99 10.01
N ILE A 415 16.52 -20.11 10.08
CA ILE A 415 15.25 -20.28 9.36
C ILE A 415 14.15 -19.46 10.03
N ARG A 416 14.08 -19.46 11.37
CA ARG A 416 13.09 -18.69 12.13
C ARG A 416 13.23 -17.18 11.93
N GLU A 417 14.46 -16.69 11.79
CA GLU A 417 14.78 -15.30 11.50
C GLU A 417 14.12 -14.84 10.19
N LYS A 418 14.06 -15.70 9.17
CA LYS A 418 13.41 -15.40 7.88
C LYS A 418 11.90 -15.68 7.90
N LEU A 419 11.47 -16.69 8.66
CA LEU A 419 10.06 -17.11 8.74
C LEU A 419 9.19 -16.10 9.52
N ALA A 420 9.71 -15.51 10.61
CA ALA A 420 8.93 -14.56 11.40
C ALA A 420 8.53 -13.29 10.63
N PRO A 421 9.43 -12.63 9.85
CA PRO A 421 9.04 -11.56 8.92
C PRO A 421 7.97 -11.99 7.92
N ILE A 422 8.01 -13.21 7.38
CA ILE A 422 6.99 -13.70 6.45
C ILE A 422 5.59 -13.64 7.11
N ALA A 423 5.47 -14.19 8.31
CA ALA A 423 4.20 -14.20 9.05
C ALA A 423 3.76 -12.80 9.50
N GLY A 424 4.68 -11.99 10.03
CA GLY A 424 4.39 -10.66 10.55
C GLY A 424 4.01 -9.64 9.48
N LEU A 425 4.75 -9.61 8.36
CA LEU A 425 4.45 -8.75 7.22
C LEU A 425 3.15 -9.18 6.52
N ASN A 426 2.89 -10.49 6.40
CA ASN A 426 1.60 -10.99 5.92
C ASN A 426 0.42 -10.47 6.77
N TYR A 427 0.58 -10.47 8.09
CA TYR A 427 -0.42 -9.95 9.02
C TYR A 427 -0.70 -8.45 8.80
N ILE A 428 0.35 -7.64 8.58
CA ILE A 428 0.25 -6.21 8.29
C ILE A 428 -0.45 -5.97 6.94
N ILE A 429 -0.02 -6.67 5.88
CA ILE A 429 -0.59 -6.56 4.53
C ILE A 429 -2.09 -6.85 4.57
N GLU A 430 -2.52 -7.96 5.17
CA GLU A 430 -3.94 -8.32 5.23
C GLU A 430 -4.76 -7.31 6.04
N SER A 431 -4.19 -6.77 7.14
CA SER A 431 -4.85 -5.75 7.95
C SER A 431 -5.06 -4.46 7.16
N ALA A 432 -4.01 -3.97 6.52
CA ALA A 432 -4.05 -2.75 5.73
C ALA A 432 -4.93 -2.88 4.48
N ARG A 433 -4.90 -4.03 3.79
CA ARG A 433 -5.74 -4.32 2.62
C ARG A 433 -7.24 -4.20 2.95
N ARG A 434 -7.69 -4.86 4.02
CA ARG A 434 -9.11 -4.83 4.45
C ARG A 434 -9.55 -3.43 4.87
N TYR A 435 -8.68 -2.73 5.59
CA TYR A 435 -8.96 -1.39 6.07
C TYR A 435 -9.04 -0.39 4.91
N THR A 436 -8.18 -0.53 3.89
CA THR A 436 -8.23 0.30 2.66
C THR A 436 -9.47 -0.01 1.81
N ALA A 437 -9.83 -1.29 1.66
CA ALA A 437 -11.04 -1.65 0.92
C ALA A 437 -12.30 -1.02 1.51
N THR A 438 -12.34 -0.90 2.85
CA THR A 438 -13.41 -0.21 3.57
C THR A 438 -13.53 1.26 3.15
N SER A 439 -12.43 1.99 2.93
CA SER A 439 -12.52 3.40 2.53
C SER A 439 -13.13 3.57 1.16
N VAL A 440 -12.77 2.70 0.22
CA VAL A 440 -13.30 2.72 -1.15
C VAL A 440 -14.79 2.35 -1.15
N ASP A 441 -15.19 1.34 -0.36
CA ASP A 441 -16.61 0.95 -0.20
C ASP A 441 -17.47 2.05 0.46
N LEU A 442 -16.86 2.92 1.25
CA LEU A 442 -17.51 4.11 1.83
C LEU A 442 -17.54 5.31 0.87
N GLY A 443 -16.95 5.18 -0.33
CA GLY A 443 -16.93 6.22 -1.36
C GLY A 443 -15.76 7.19 -1.29
N PHE A 444 -14.77 6.97 -0.41
CA PHE A 444 -13.59 7.83 -0.35
C PHE A 444 -12.63 7.53 -1.50
N ALA A 445 -12.33 8.54 -2.32
CA ALA A 445 -11.26 8.47 -3.30
C ALA A 445 -9.95 8.99 -2.66
N ALA A 446 -9.26 8.19 -1.84
CA ALA A 446 -8.08 8.62 -1.07
C ALA A 446 -6.74 8.33 -1.78
N PRO A 447 -6.20 9.22 -2.64
CA PRO A 447 -5.00 8.95 -3.45
C PRO A 447 -3.76 8.71 -2.60
N ILE A 448 -3.60 9.42 -1.48
CA ILE A 448 -2.43 9.28 -0.60
C ILE A 448 -2.42 7.90 0.06
N VAL A 449 -3.55 7.47 0.62
CA VAL A 449 -3.69 6.12 1.22
C VAL A 449 -3.46 5.05 0.16
N SER A 450 -4.01 5.21 -1.05
CA SER A 450 -3.76 4.27 -2.14
C SER A 450 -2.28 4.17 -2.51
N ALA A 451 -1.55 5.29 -2.50
CA ALA A 451 -0.11 5.34 -2.73
C ALA A 451 0.69 4.66 -1.62
N MET A 452 0.34 4.89 -0.35
CA MET A 452 0.93 4.18 0.80
C MET A 452 0.76 2.67 0.65
N MET A 453 -0.45 2.22 0.28
CA MET A 453 -0.77 0.83 0.09
C MET A 453 0.00 0.21 -1.05
N LYS A 454 0.05 0.87 -2.21
CA LYS A 454 0.81 0.40 -3.37
C LYS A 454 2.28 0.22 -3.03
N TYR A 455 2.92 1.26 -2.46
CA TYR A 455 4.34 1.22 -2.12
C TYR A 455 4.63 0.15 -1.07
N HIS A 456 4.01 0.24 0.11
CA HIS A 456 4.40 -0.63 1.22
C HIS A 456 4.00 -2.08 1.04
N THR A 457 2.83 -2.39 0.47
CA THR A 457 2.44 -3.79 0.30
C THR A 457 3.29 -4.51 -0.73
N THR A 458 3.69 -3.84 -1.82
CA THR A 458 4.55 -4.45 -2.85
C THR A 458 5.99 -4.61 -2.36
N GLU A 459 6.51 -3.64 -1.59
CA GLU A 459 7.83 -3.77 -0.95
C GLU A 459 7.86 -4.88 0.10
N MET A 460 6.84 -4.98 0.96
CA MET A 460 6.73 -6.07 1.93
C MET A 460 6.59 -7.43 1.23
N ALA A 461 5.79 -7.53 0.17
CA ALA A 461 5.67 -8.76 -0.61
C ALA A 461 7.01 -9.17 -1.24
N ARG A 462 7.81 -8.23 -1.76
CA ARG A 462 9.17 -8.51 -2.25
C ARG A 462 10.06 -9.10 -1.15
N THR A 463 10.05 -8.52 0.04
CA THR A 463 10.80 -9.06 1.19
C THR A 463 10.34 -10.48 1.55
N ILE A 464 9.02 -10.72 1.59
CA ILE A 464 8.44 -12.04 1.89
C ILE A 464 8.87 -13.08 0.85
N VAL A 465 8.83 -12.73 -0.44
CA VAL A 465 9.21 -13.63 -1.53
C VAL A 465 10.71 -13.92 -1.50
N ASN A 466 11.57 -12.95 -1.19
CA ASN A 466 13.01 -13.19 -1.00
C ASN A 466 13.27 -14.17 0.16
N HIS A 467 12.64 -13.97 1.32
CA HIS A 467 12.75 -14.91 2.44
C HIS A 467 12.16 -16.28 2.14
N THR A 468 11.14 -16.35 1.27
CA THR A 468 10.60 -17.62 0.78
C THR A 468 11.66 -18.40 0.00
N MET A 469 12.38 -17.72 -0.90
CA MET A 469 13.49 -18.32 -1.65
C MET A 469 14.60 -18.80 -0.71
N ASP A 470 14.98 -17.98 0.28
CA ASP A 470 16.01 -18.33 1.27
C ASP A 470 15.67 -19.64 2.02
N ILE A 471 14.41 -19.79 2.47
CA ILE A 471 13.98 -20.98 3.23
C ILE A 471 13.87 -22.22 2.35
N LEU A 472 13.42 -22.08 1.09
CA LEU A 472 13.30 -23.21 0.16
C LEU A 472 14.67 -23.67 -0.37
N GLY A 473 15.66 -22.78 -0.45
CA GLY A 473 16.99 -23.07 -0.94
C GLY A 473 16.96 -23.58 -2.39
N GLY A 474 17.65 -24.70 -2.65
CA GLY A 474 17.69 -25.33 -3.98
C GLY A 474 16.32 -25.61 -4.60
N ALA A 475 15.31 -25.92 -3.76
CA ALA A 475 13.94 -26.14 -4.23
C ALA A 475 13.29 -24.86 -4.76
N GLY A 476 13.63 -23.70 -4.19
CA GLY A 476 13.11 -22.39 -4.61
C GLY A 476 13.61 -21.98 -5.99
N ILE A 477 14.85 -22.33 -6.35
CA ILE A 477 15.47 -21.96 -7.63
C ILE A 477 15.25 -22.97 -8.76
N SER A 478 14.83 -24.20 -8.44
CA SER A 478 14.58 -25.26 -9.43
C SER A 478 13.18 -25.13 -10.03
N ARG A 479 13.05 -24.58 -11.24
CA ARG A 479 11.74 -24.33 -11.87
C ARG A 479 11.06 -25.62 -12.31
N GLY A 480 9.75 -25.73 -12.05
CA GLY A 480 8.97 -26.93 -12.30
C GLY A 480 7.53 -26.82 -11.78
N GLU A 481 6.69 -27.84 -11.98
CA GLU A 481 5.33 -27.88 -11.43
C GLU A 481 5.32 -27.95 -9.90
N HIS A 482 6.37 -28.49 -9.27
CA HIS A 482 6.56 -28.56 -7.82
C HIS A 482 7.12 -27.26 -7.22
N ASN A 483 7.44 -26.25 -8.03
CA ASN A 483 7.97 -24.98 -7.54
C ASN A 483 6.88 -23.91 -7.42
N LEU A 484 6.57 -23.51 -6.18
CA LEU A 484 5.56 -22.49 -5.87
C LEU A 484 6.14 -21.07 -5.69
N ALA A 485 7.46 -20.88 -5.81
CA ALA A 485 8.14 -19.64 -5.44
C ALA A 485 8.83 -18.92 -6.61
N ALA A 486 9.35 -19.66 -7.60
CA ALA A 486 10.14 -19.09 -8.69
C ALA A 486 9.35 -18.13 -9.58
N ASN A 487 8.14 -18.49 -10.00
CA ASN A 487 7.31 -17.60 -10.83
C ASN A 487 6.86 -16.34 -10.05
N PRO A 488 6.40 -16.43 -8.79
CA PRO A 488 6.20 -15.25 -7.94
C PRO A 488 7.45 -14.38 -7.78
N TYR A 489 8.64 -14.98 -7.63
CA TYR A 489 9.91 -14.25 -7.55
C TYR A 489 10.18 -13.46 -8.84
N LEU A 490 10.05 -14.10 -10.02
CA LEU A 490 10.20 -13.44 -11.32
C LEU A 490 9.21 -12.29 -11.52
N ALA A 491 7.98 -12.43 -11.02
CA ALA A 491 6.95 -11.41 -11.16
C ALA A 491 7.09 -10.23 -10.17
N THR A 492 7.92 -10.36 -9.14
CA THR A 492 8.03 -9.37 -8.06
C THR A 492 8.40 -7.95 -8.55
N PRO A 493 9.33 -7.76 -9.51
CA PRO A 493 9.68 -6.43 -10.01
C PRO A 493 8.54 -5.68 -10.74
N ILE A 494 7.51 -6.39 -11.19
CA ILE A 494 6.39 -5.79 -11.93
C ILE A 494 5.58 -4.89 -11.00
N GLY A 495 5.16 -5.41 -9.84
CA GLY A 495 4.29 -4.69 -8.89
C GLY A 495 4.93 -3.42 -8.31
N ILE A 496 6.25 -3.40 -8.14
CA ILE A 496 6.98 -2.22 -7.64
C ILE A 496 7.15 -1.13 -8.71
N THR A 497 7.07 -1.50 -10.00
CA THR A 497 7.31 -0.62 -11.15
C THR A 497 6.02 0.01 -11.70
N VAL A 498 4.95 -0.79 -11.87
CA VAL A 498 3.69 -0.34 -12.49
C VAL A 498 2.84 0.52 -11.54
N GLU A 499 1.79 1.17 -12.07
CA GLU A 499 0.88 2.05 -11.31
C GLU A 499 1.58 3.23 -10.61
N GLY A 500 2.73 3.65 -11.17
CA GLY A 500 3.65 4.63 -10.61
C GLY A 500 4.78 3.95 -9.85
N ALA A 501 6.03 4.16 -10.27
CA ALA A 501 7.19 3.49 -9.67
C ALA A 501 7.30 3.81 -8.17
N ASN A 502 7.63 2.81 -7.36
CA ASN A 502 7.71 2.92 -5.89
C ASN A 502 8.58 4.09 -5.42
N ILE A 503 9.67 4.40 -6.13
CA ILE A 503 10.56 5.54 -5.84
C ILE A 503 9.78 6.86 -5.85
N LEU A 504 9.00 7.10 -6.90
CA LEU A 504 8.24 8.35 -7.04
C LEU A 504 7.00 8.36 -6.15
N THR A 505 6.33 7.21 -6.01
CA THR A 505 5.22 7.07 -5.07
C THR A 505 5.66 7.44 -3.65
N ARG A 506 6.82 6.93 -3.22
CA ARG A 506 7.39 7.18 -1.90
C ARG A 506 7.79 8.64 -1.70
N SER A 507 8.59 9.20 -2.60
CA SER A 507 9.22 10.51 -2.37
C SER A 507 8.34 11.71 -2.78
N PHE A 508 7.47 11.56 -3.79
CA PHE A 508 6.65 12.67 -4.29
C PHE A 508 5.18 12.60 -3.86
N ILE A 509 4.56 11.42 -3.88
CA ILE A 509 3.11 11.31 -3.63
C ILE A 509 2.82 11.26 -2.14
N ILE A 510 3.36 10.27 -1.42
CA ILE A 510 2.96 9.98 -0.03
C ILE A 510 3.14 11.19 0.88
N PHE A 511 4.33 11.79 0.90
CA PHE A 511 4.58 12.97 1.74
C PHE A 511 4.45 14.28 0.97
N GLY A 512 5.00 14.40 -0.24
CA GLY A 512 4.96 15.65 -0.99
C GLY A 512 3.54 16.16 -1.21
N GLN A 513 2.67 15.35 -1.84
CA GLN A 513 1.26 15.69 -2.02
C GLN A 513 0.46 15.53 -0.71
N GLY A 514 0.78 14.52 0.10
CA GLY A 514 0.13 14.27 1.39
C GLY A 514 0.23 15.46 2.34
N LEU A 515 1.39 16.11 2.41
CA LEU A 515 1.61 17.31 3.20
C LEU A 515 0.64 18.43 2.78
N PHE A 516 0.59 18.77 1.50
CA PHE A 516 -0.29 19.85 1.02
C PHE A 516 -1.78 19.55 1.24
N ARG A 517 -2.20 18.30 1.07
CA ARG A 517 -3.60 17.88 1.22
C ARG A 517 -4.03 17.74 2.68
N SER A 518 -3.14 17.25 3.54
CA SER A 518 -3.44 16.96 4.94
C SER A 518 -3.15 18.15 5.87
N HIS A 519 -2.30 19.09 5.46
CA HIS A 519 -1.97 20.26 6.28
C HIS A 519 -3.08 21.33 6.23
N PRO A 520 -3.56 21.84 7.38
CA PRO A 520 -4.75 22.70 7.44
C PRO A 520 -4.57 24.14 6.91
N HIS A 521 -3.33 24.64 6.83
CA HIS A 521 -3.03 26.06 6.54
C HIS A 521 -2.20 26.27 5.26
N LEU A 522 -1.08 25.54 5.11
CA LEU A 522 -0.15 25.61 3.98
C LEU A 522 -0.76 25.86 2.59
N TYR A 523 -1.74 25.07 2.13
CA TYR A 523 -2.35 25.29 0.80
C TYR A 523 -3.10 26.64 0.72
N LYS A 524 -3.84 27.02 1.78
CA LYS A 524 -4.55 28.30 1.86
C LYS A 524 -3.60 29.49 1.89
N GLU A 525 -2.45 29.34 2.53
CA GLU A 525 -1.40 30.37 2.53
C GLU A 525 -0.85 30.58 1.12
N LEU A 526 -0.59 29.51 0.38
CA LEU A 526 -0.13 29.60 -1.01
C LEU A 526 -1.17 30.28 -1.92
N GLU A 527 -2.45 29.95 -1.77
CA GLU A 527 -3.53 30.62 -2.50
C GLU A 527 -3.65 32.10 -2.12
N ALA A 528 -3.53 32.45 -0.84
CA ALA A 528 -3.55 33.83 -0.38
C ALA A 528 -2.38 34.65 -0.95
N ILE A 529 -1.18 34.07 -1.02
CA ILE A 529 -0.02 34.71 -1.65
C ILE A 529 -0.26 34.92 -3.15
N LYS A 530 -0.76 33.89 -3.85
CA LYS A 530 -1.06 33.93 -5.29
C LYS A 530 -2.10 35.01 -5.61
N ASN A 531 -3.16 35.10 -4.83
CA ASN A 531 -4.27 36.03 -5.02
C ASN A 531 -4.03 37.41 -4.39
N ASN A 532 -2.86 37.64 -3.79
CA ASN A 532 -2.54 38.86 -3.05
C ASN A 532 -3.56 39.23 -1.96
N ASN A 533 -4.13 38.23 -1.29
CA ASN A 533 -5.15 38.43 -0.27
C ASN A 533 -4.52 38.51 1.13
N LEU A 534 -4.32 39.73 1.62
CA LEU A 534 -3.70 39.99 2.93
C LEU A 534 -4.49 39.43 4.11
N ARG A 535 -5.83 39.50 4.04
CA ARG A 535 -6.69 39.03 5.14
C ARG A 535 -6.54 37.53 5.34
N ASP A 536 -6.66 36.77 4.27
CA ASP A 536 -6.54 35.31 4.30
C ASP A 536 -5.11 34.89 4.66
N PHE A 537 -4.11 35.60 4.13
CA PHE A 537 -2.71 35.35 4.46
C PHE A 537 -2.45 35.53 5.96
N SER A 538 -2.88 36.65 6.54
CA SER A 538 -2.68 36.95 7.97
C SER A 538 -3.35 35.90 8.87
N GLN A 539 -4.60 35.52 8.57
CA GLN A 539 -5.33 34.54 9.37
C GLN A 539 -4.69 33.14 9.33
N ASN A 540 -4.23 32.71 8.15
CA ASN A 540 -3.64 31.39 7.99
C ASN A 540 -2.23 31.32 8.62
N ILE A 541 -1.38 32.32 8.40
CA ILE A 541 -0.03 32.37 9.01
C ILE A 541 -0.11 32.35 10.54
N ALA A 542 -1.00 33.14 11.13
CA ALA A 542 -1.14 33.16 12.59
C ALA A 542 -1.56 31.77 13.13
N SER A 543 -2.45 31.09 12.40
CA SER A 543 -2.91 29.74 12.75
C SER A 543 -1.83 28.68 12.56
N HIS A 544 -0.99 28.83 11.53
CA HIS A 544 0.13 27.95 11.24
C HIS A 544 1.26 28.11 12.27
N LEU A 545 1.64 29.35 12.62
CA LEU A 545 2.58 29.63 13.70
C LEU A 545 2.11 29.04 15.03
N TYR A 546 0.83 29.24 15.38
CA TYR A 546 0.23 28.61 16.56
C TYR A 546 0.35 27.08 16.50
N ARG A 547 0.00 26.46 15.35
CA ARG A 547 0.09 25.02 15.14
C ARG A 547 1.53 24.52 15.32
N MET A 548 2.52 25.25 14.80
CA MET A 548 3.94 24.91 14.96
C MET A 548 4.34 24.88 16.44
N VAL A 549 4.03 25.94 17.20
CA VAL A 549 4.34 26.00 18.64
C VAL A 549 3.60 24.90 19.42
N HIS A 550 2.31 24.73 19.16
CA HIS A 550 1.46 23.68 19.74
C HIS A 550 2.06 22.28 19.54
N LEU A 551 2.41 21.93 18.30
CA LEU A 551 2.90 20.61 17.95
C LEU A 551 4.30 20.34 18.50
N ASN A 552 5.17 21.33 18.53
CA ASN A 552 6.50 21.18 19.13
C ASN A 552 6.39 20.94 20.64
N ILE A 553 5.58 21.72 21.36
CA ILE A 553 5.35 21.50 22.81
C ILE A 553 4.71 20.15 23.07
N ARG A 554 3.67 19.79 22.29
CA ARG A 554 3.02 18.49 22.40
C ARG A 554 4.01 17.36 22.17
N THR A 555 4.83 17.44 21.13
CA THR A 555 5.82 16.42 20.79
C THR A 555 6.88 16.29 21.89
N THR A 556 7.38 17.40 22.42
CA THR A 556 8.34 17.39 23.55
C THR A 556 7.73 16.75 24.80
N LEU A 557 6.51 17.11 25.18
CA LEU A 557 5.86 16.51 26.35
C LEU A 557 5.56 15.02 26.15
N LEU A 558 5.12 14.63 24.95
CA LEU A 558 4.93 13.22 24.61
C LEU A 558 6.25 12.46 24.58
N PHE A 559 7.33 13.08 24.11
CA PHE A 559 8.67 12.53 24.17
C PHE A 559 9.06 12.28 25.64
N LEU A 560 9.15 13.32 26.47
CA LEU A 560 9.55 13.22 27.88
C LEU A 560 8.71 12.22 28.68
N THR A 561 7.42 12.12 28.39
CA THR A 561 6.50 11.21 29.08
C THR A 561 6.35 9.86 28.40
N ARG A 562 7.08 9.54 27.32
CA ARG A 562 6.93 8.30 26.51
C ARG A 562 5.47 8.07 26.07
N GLY A 563 4.81 9.15 25.71
CA GLY A 563 3.42 9.22 25.28
C GLY A 563 2.40 9.03 26.40
N HIS A 564 2.78 8.83 27.67
CA HIS A 564 1.83 8.43 28.72
C HIS A 564 0.65 9.42 28.82
N ILE A 565 0.91 10.73 28.74
CA ILE A 565 -0.15 11.76 28.82
C ILE A 565 -1.10 11.82 27.60
N ALA A 566 -0.83 11.07 26.53
CA ALA A 566 -1.64 11.05 25.30
C ALA A 566 -3.00 10.38 25.45
N LEU A 567 -3.09 9.36 26.31
CA LEU A 567 -4.27 8.51 26.43
C LEU A 567 -4.62 8.28 27.90
N LYS A 568 -5.90 8.51 28.24
CA LYS A 568 -6.43 8.32 29.60
C LYS A 568 -6.58 6.83 29.94
N THR A 569 -7.10 6.00 29.03
CA THR A 569 -7.40 4.58 29.24
C THR A 569 -6.24 3.65 28.83
N ARG A 570 -5.24 3.52 29.72
CA ARG A 570 -3.97 2.81 29.42
C ARG A 570 -3.98 1.30 29.71
N ARG A 571 -4.85 0.83 30.62
CA ARG A 571 -4.82 -0.54 31.17
C ARG A 571 -5.41 -1.62 30.24
N GLN A 572 -5.86 -1.24 29.04
CA GLN A 572 -6.39 -2.19 28.06
C GLN A 572 -5.26 -2.85 27.24
N PRO A 573 -5.47 -4.06 26.69
CA PRO A 573 -4.46 -4.80 25.91
C PRO A 573 -3.82 -4.01 24.76
N LEU A 574 -4.53 -3.02 24.23
CA LEU A 574 -4.09 -2.16 23.11
C LEU A 574 -3.61 -0.78 23.54
N GLY A 575 -3.76 -0.41 24.81
CA GLY A 575 -3.50 0.93 25.32
C GLY A 575 -2.07 1.40 25.05
N GLN A 576 -1.09 0.50 25.22
CA GLN A 576 0.32 0.83 24.95
C GLN A 576 0.58 1.17 23.48
N TYR A 577 -0.09 0.49 22.55
CA TYR A 577 0.11 0.65 21.11
C TYR A 577 -0.63 1.87 20.59
N LYS A 578 -1.88 2.09 21.03
CA LYS A 578 -2.64 3.32 20.77
C LYS A 578 -1.89 4.56 21.27
N ARG A 579 -1.27 4.47 22.45
CA ARG A 579 -0.39 5.52 22.99
C ARG A 579 0.81 5.80 22.08
N LYS A 580 1.56 4.77 21.68
CA LYS A 580 2.72 4.94 20.77
C LYS A 580 2.30 5.53 19.43
N LEU A 581 1.12 5.15 18.91
CA LEU A 581 0.54 5.72 17.70
C LEU A 581 0.32 7.24 17.83
N LEU A 582 -0.30 7.70 18.94
CA LEU A 582 -0.47 9.14 19.20
C LEU A 582 0.87 9.87 19.31
N TRP A 583 1.85 9.26 19.97
CA TRP A 583 3.17 9.84 20.13
C TRP A 583 3.87 9.99 18.78
N ALA A 584 3.91 8.92 17.98
CA ALA A 584 4.51 8.92 16.65
C ALA A 584 3.81 9.89 15.67
N ALA A 585 2.47 9.99 15.73
CA ALA A 585 1.72 10.97 14.92
C ALA A 585 2.09 12.41 15.29
N SER A 586 2.26 12.72 16.58
CA SER A 586 2.75 14.03 17.02
C SER A 586 4.17 14.30 16.54
N MET A 587 5.07 13.32 16.63
CA MET A 587 6.45 13.45 16.15
C MET A 587 6.51 13.70 14.64
N LEU A 588 5.73 12.97 13.84
CA LEU A 588 5.62 13.21 12.40
C LEU A 588 5.16 14.63 12.11
N ALA A 589 4.07 15.07 12.74
CA ALA A 589 3.52 16.40 12.51
C ALA A 589 4.52 17.49 12.92
N GLY A 590 5.11 17.40 14.12
CA GLY A 590 6.11 18.35 14.62
C GLY A 590 7.37 18.41 13.76
N MET A 591 7.93 17.26 13.36
CA MET A 591 9.06 17.22 12.42
C MET A 591 8.67 17.76 11.04
N GLY A 592 7.44 17.53 10.60
CA GLY A 592 6.90 18.13 9.37
C GLY A 592 6.91 19.65 9.42
N GLU A 593 6.44 20.26 10.51
CA GLU A 593 6.49 21.72 10.70
C GLU A 593 7.94 22.25 10.69
N VAL A 594 8.86 21.57 11.39
CA VAL A 594 10.29 21.93 11.39
C VAL A 594 10.90 21.82 9.99
N ALA A 595 10.51 20.79 9.21
CA ALA A 595 11.00 20.59 7.86
C ALA A 595 10.51 21.72 6.94
N ILE A 596 9.24 22.11 7.06
CA ILE A 596 8.67 23.25 6.32
C ILE A 596 9.39 24.54 6.68
N LEU A 597 9.61 24.80 7.98
CA LEU A 597 10.28 26.01 8.45
C LEU A 597 11.71 26.12 7.94
N LEU A 598 12.50 25.05 8.06
CA LEU A 598 13.93 25.08 7.74
C LEU A 598 14.23 24.92 6.25
N LYS A 599 13.41 24.17 5.51
CA LYS A 599 13.63 23.89 4.09
C LYS A 599 12.76 24.73 3.16
N GLY A 600 11.59 25.20 3.61
CA GLY A 600 10.65 25.96 2.79
C GLY A 600 10.34 25.25 1.47
N SER A 601 10.43 25.99 0.36
CA SER A 601 10.21 25.47 -0.99
C SER A 601 11.23 24.41 -1.44
N SER A 602 12.43 24.37 -0.84
CA SER A 602 13.46 23.36 -1.15
C SER A 602 13.11 21.97 -0.61
N LEU A 603 12.11 21.86 0.29
CA LEU A 603 11.63 20.58 0.80
C LEU A 603 11.17 19.67 -0.33
N LYS A 604 10.50 20.20 -1.36
CA LYS A 604 10.07 19.44 -2.56
C LYS A 604 11.24 18.77 -3.28
N LYS A 605 12.42 19.41 -3.32
CA LYS A 605 13.65 18.87 -3.93
C LYS A 605 14.37 17.88 -3.03
N SER A 606 14.04 17.84 -1.72
CA SER A 606 14.67 16.97 -0.73
C SER A 606 14.02 15.58 -0.72
N GLU A 607 14.10 14.87 -1.85
CA GLU A 607 13.36 13.61 -2.08
C GLU A 607 13.62 12.52 -1.05
N MET A 608 14.84 12.43 -0.50
CA MET A 608 15.18 11.48 0.56
C MET A 608 14.48 11.83 1.88
N LEU A 609 14.54 13.10 2.29
CA LEU A 609 13.91 13.58 3.52
C LEU A 609 12.38 13.41 3.45
N ASN A 610 11.78 13.81 2.33
CA ASN A 610 10.35 13.60 2.06
C ASN A 610 9.99 12.12 2.08
N GLY A 611 10.83 11.28 1.48
CA GLY A 611 10.62 9.83 1.48
C GLY A 611 10.64 9.24 2.90
N HIS A 612 11.54 9.69 3.78
CA HIS A 612 11.57 9.23 5.17
C HIS A 612 10.37 9.72 5.99
N LEU A 613 9.95 10.97 5.81
CA LEU A 613 8.70 11.46 6.41
C LEU A 613 7.49 10.68 5.89
N GLY A 614 7.49 10.35 4.60
CA GLY A 614 6.48 9.50 3.97
C GLY A 614 6.47 8.06 4.50
N ASP A 615 7.63 7.48 4.78
CA ASP A 615 7.72 6.17 5.43
C ASP A 615 7.07 6.21 6.83
N VAL A 616 7.39 7.20 7.66
CA VAL A 616 6.77 7.36 9.00
C VAL A 616 5.26 7.51 8.87
N PHE A 617 4.80 8.34 7.94
CA PHE A 617 3.39 8.59 7.69
C PHE A 617 2.64 7.32 7.27
N SER A 618 3.24 6.54 6.38
CA SER A 618 2.66 5.29 5.91
C SER A 618 2.66 4.20 6.98
N TRP A 619 3.73 4.09 7.77
CA TRP A 619 3.77 3.10 8.86
C TRP A 619 2.77 3.44 9.97
N LEU A 620 2.50 4.72 10.25
CA LEU A 620 1.37 5.11 11.11
C LEU A 620 0.03 4.59 10.56
N TYR A 621 -0.19 4.71 9.25
CA TYR A 621 -1.38 4.19 8.59
C TYR A 621 -1.48 2.65 8.71
N LEU A 622 -0.41 1.93 8.37
CA LEU A 622 -0.36 0.47 8.43
C LEU A 622 -0.60 -0.07 9.85
N LEU A 623 0.00 0.58 10.85
CA LEU A 623 -0.19 0.21 12.26
C LEU A 623 -1.59 0.55 12.76
N THR A 624 -2.19 1.66 12.28
CA THR A 624 -3.60 1.99 12.56
C THR A 624 -4.52 0.89 12.03
N ALA A 625 -4.34 0.47 10.78
CA ALA A 625 -5.12 -0.62 10.20
C ALA A 625 -4.93 -1.95 10.95
N THR A 626 -3.72 -2.22 11.40
CA THR A 626 -3.37 -3.42 12.20
C THR A 626 -4.06 -3.43 13.57
N ILE A 627 -4.07 -2.28 14.27
CA ILE A 627 -4.82 -2.12 15.52
C ILE A 627 -6.32 -2.26 15.28
N ALA A 628 -6.85 -1.60 14.24
CA ALA A 628 -8.27 -1.63 13.91
C ALA A 628 -8.76 -3.06 13.66
N ARG A 629 -8.06 -3.84 12.82
CA ARG A 629 -8.39 -5.25 12.57
C ARG A 629 -8.42 -6.04 13.88
N TYR A 630 -7.34 -5.99 14.65
CA TYR A 630 -7.22 -6.80 15.87
C TYR A 630 -8.29 -6.44 16.91
N GLU A 631 -8.67 -5.16 16.99
CA GLU A 631 -9.77 -4.69 17.85
C GLU A 631 -11.15 -5.13 17.34
N HIS A 632 -11.41 -5.04 16.03
CA HIS A 632 -12.67 -5.48 15.42
C HIS A 632 -12.90 -6.98 15.55
N GLU A 633 -11.82 -7.76 15.53
CA GLU A 633 -11.82 -9.21 15.71
C GLU A 633 -11.81 -9.61 17.20
N LYS A 634 -12.03 -8.65 18.10
CA LYS A 634 -12.13 -8.84 19.56
C LYS A 634 -10.85 -9.40 20.20
N CYS A 635 -9.69 -8.96 19.73
CA CYS A 635 -8.37 -9.31 20.26
C CYS A 635 -8.13 -10.83 20.36
N PRO A 636 -8.15 -11.56 19.22
CA PRO A 636 -8.04 -13.01 19.21
C PRO A 636 -6.74 -13.49 19.85
N LYS A 637 -6.85 -14.37 20.86
CA LYS A 637 -5.70 -14.80 21.70
C LYS A 637 -4.60 -15.51 20.89
N ASN A 638 -4.99 -16.29 19.88
CA ASN A 638 -4.07 -17.04 19.01
C ASN A 638 -3.25 -16.11 18.10
N GLU A 639 -3.73 -14.92 17.75
CA GLU A 639 -3.01 -13.96 16.90
C GLU A 639 -2.18 -12.94 17.70
N LYS A 640 -2.28 -12.94 19.04
CA LYS A 640 -1.60 -11.96 19.93
C LYS A 640 -0.12 -11.81 19.63
N ILE A 641 0.57 -12.92 19.33
CA ILE A 641 2.01 -12.94 19.07
C ILE A 641 2.34 -12.32 17.71
N LEU A 642 1.54 -12.59 16.67
CA LEU A 642 1.67 -11.96 15.35
C LEU A 642 1.40 -10.46 15.42
N PHE A 643 0.34 -10.08 16.13
CA PHE A 643 0.02 -8.68 16.39
C PHE A 643 1.17 -7.98 17.12
N ALA A 644 1.71 -8.58 18.19
CA ALA A 644 2.82 -8.00 18.93
C ALA A 644 4.07 -7.81 18.04
N TYR A 645 4.40 -8.78 17.19
CA TYR A 645 5.48 -8.67 16.22
C TYR A 645 5.23 -7.54 15.23
N ALA A 646 4.05 -7.49 14.61
CA ALA A 646 3.69 -6.47 13.63
C ALA A 646 3.82 -5.06 14.21
N MET A 647 3.33 -4.86 15.45
CA MET A 647 3.43 -3.58 16.13
C MET A 647 4.87 -3.21 16.49
N GLN A 648 5.66 -4.14 17.04
CA GLN A 648 7.08 -3.89 17.37
C GLN A 648 7.90 -3.58 16.12
N TYR A 649 7.73 -4.39 15.07
CA TYR A 649 8.39 -4.21 13.78
C TYR A 649 8.07 -2.84 13.17
N GLY A 650 6.79 -2.49 13.02
CA GLY A 650 6.42 -1.21 12.41
C GLY A 650 6.85 0.00 13.24
N PHE A 651 6.74 -0.05 14.58
CA PHE A 651 7.25 1.04 15.41
C PHE A 651 8.78 1.15 15.39
N SER A 652 9.51 0.03 15.24
CA SER A 652 10.97 0.08 15.08
C SER A 652 11.39 0.73 13.74
N ILE A 653 10.58 0.56 12.68
CA ILE A 653 10.80 1.28 11.43
C ILE A 653 10.54 2.76 11.61
N ILE A 654 9.43 3.13 12.26
CA ILE A 654 9.13 4.54 12.57
C ILE A 654 10.30 5.16 13.35
N GLU A 655 10.78 4.51 14.41
CA GLU A 655 11.92 4.96 15.20
C GLU A 655 13.16 5.21 14.32
N ASN A 656 13.54 4.21 13.51
CA ASN A 656 14.68 4.32 12.60
C ASN A 656 14.54 5.51 11.64
N LYS A 657 13.33 5.75 11.10
CA LYS A 657 13.12 6.87 10.17
C LYS A 657 13.12 8.22 10.89
N LEU A 658 12.55 8.31 12.09
CA LEU A 658 12.59 9.53 12.90
C LEU A 658 14.03 9.92 13.26
N GLU A 659 14.88 8.95 13.60
CA GLU A 659 16.30 9.21 13.86
C GLU A 659 17.01 9.75 12.60
N ILE A 660 16.78 9.13 11.44
CA ILE A 660 17.32 9.59 10.15
C ILE A 660 16.83 11.01 9.83
N ILE A 661 15.55 11.29 10.05
CA ILE A 661 14.98 12.64 9.84
C ILE A 661 15.65 13.64 10.75
N ALA A 662 15.72 13.37 12.06
CA ALA A 662 16.36 14.24 13.04
C ALA A 662 17.81 14.56 12.65
N ARG A 663 18.57 13.54 12.22
CA ARG A 663 19.96 13.69 11.79
C ARG A 663 20.13 14.64 10.60
N ASN A 664 19.12 14.78 9.74
CA ASN A 664 19.23 15.48 8.45
C ASN A 664 18.36 16.73 8.32
N ILE A 665 17.47 16.99 9.29
CA ILE A 665 16.52 18.10 9.23
C ILE A 665 17.17 19.44 9.61
N ILE A 666 18.01 19.45 10.66
CA ILE A 666 18.77 20.63 11.10
C ILE A 666 20.20 20.58 10.53
N PRO A 667 20.61 21.53 9.69
CA PRO A 667 21.99 21.62 9.20
C PRO A 667 22.99 21.70 10.36
N TYR A 668 24.11 20.96 10.26
CA TYR A 668 25.25 20.96 11.20
C TYR A 668 24.99 20.49 12.64
N LEU A 669 23.75 20.58 13.15
CA LEU A 669 23.35 20.15 14.50
C LEU A 669 22.44 18.91 14.51
N GLY A 670 22.13 18.35 13.34
CA GLY A 670 21.26 17.18 13.22
C GLY A 670 21.73 16.00 14.06
N TRP A 671 23.04 15.78 14.21
CA TRP A 671 23.59 14.71 15.05
C TRP A 671 23.23 14.86 16.54
N ILE A 672 23.17 16.09 17.06
CA ILE A 672 22.74 16.36 18.44
C ILE A 672 21.28 15.98 18.59
N SER A 673 20.43 16.43 17.67
CA SER A 673 19.01 16.12 17.71
C SER A 673 18.76 14.61 17.62
N ALA A 674 19.45 13.90 16.72
CA ALA A 674 19.38 12.45 16.61
C ALA A 674 19.84 11.75 17.91
N LYS A 675 20.91 12.25 18.54
CA LYS A 675 21.36 11.72 19.83
C LYS A 675 20.31 11.92 20.92
N ILE A 676 19.68 13.09 21.00
CA ILE A 676 18.57 13.35 21.92
C ILE A 676 17.43 12.36 21.69
N TYR A 677 17.00 12.15 20.44
CA TYR A 677 15.96 11.17 20.12
C TYR A 677 16.34 9.75 20.57
N SER A 678 17.59 9.34 20.33
CA SER A 678 18.08 8.00 20.69
C SER A 678 18.09 7.72 22.21
N LEU A 679 18.06 8.74 23.06
CA LEU A 679 18.01 8.56 24.52
C LEU A 679 16.65 8.08 25.01
N ASN A 680 15.59 8.25 24.21
CA ASN A 680 14.25 7.85 24.59
C ASN A 680 13.47 7.30 23.38
N PRO A 681 13.85 6.09 22.94
CA PRO A 681 13.32 5.51 21.72
C PRO A 681 11.82 5.18 21.86
N LEU A 682 11.08 5.36 20.77
CA LEU A 682 9.68 4.98 20.65
C LEU A 682 9.51 3.47 20.74
N ALA A 683 10.41 2.71 20.11
CA ALA A 683 10.39 1.26 20.08
C ALA A 683 11.75 0.66 19.72
N GLU A 684 11.91 -0.61 20.10
CA GLU A 684 13.03 -1.45 19.70
C GLU A 684 12.57 -2.49 18.67
N PRO A 685 13.48 -3.04 17.86
CA PRO A 685 13.17 -4.17 16.98
C PRO A 685 12.61 -5.38 17.74
N PRO A 686 11.86 -6.28 17.08
CA PRO A 686 11.38 -7.50 17.69
C PRO A 686 12.51 -8.33 18.32
N ALA A 687 12.39 -8.66 19.60
CA ALA A 687 13.38 -9.48 20.30
C ALA A 687 13.46 -10.90 19.72
N ILE A 688 14.63 -11.53 19.82
CA ILE A 688 14.88 -12.91 19.34
C ILE A 688 13.84 -13.91 19.87
N ASN A 689 13.46 -13.81 21.15
CA ASN A 689 12.41 -14.66 21.73
C ASN A 689 11.04 -14.49 21.02
N LEU A 690 10.67 -13.26 20.64
CA LEU A 690 9.42 -13.02 19.92
C LEU A 690 9.50 -13.58 18.49
N ILE A 691 10.64 -13.39 17.80
CA ILE A 691 10.92 -13.97 16.49
C ILE A 691 10.77 -15.50 16.53
N ASN A 692 11.42 -16.15 17.49
CA ASN A 692 11.35 -17.59 17.68
C ASN A 692 9.93 -18.08 17.97
N LYS A 693 9.18 -17.35 18.81
CA LYS A 693 7.78 -17.68 19.12
C LYS A 693 6.87 -17.53 17.90
N VAL A 694 6.96 -16.44 17.15
CA VAL A 694 6.18 -16.23 15.91
C VAL A 694 6.44 -17.38 14.95
N ALA A 695 7.71 -17.66 14.67
CA ALA A 695 8.10 -18.66 13.68
C ALA A 695 7.63 -20.07 14.09
N ALA A 696 7.82 -20.46 15.35
CA ALA A 696 7.33 -21.75 15.83
C ALA A 696 5.80 -21.84 15.81
N HIS A 697 5.10 -20.80 16.30
CA HIS A 697 3.64 -20.83 16.40
C HIS A 697 2.96 -20.94 15.03
N VAL A 698 3.43 -20.23 14.01
CA VAL A 698 2.81 -20.30 12.68
C VAL A 698 3.10 -21.62 11.96
N VAL A 699 4.15 -22.35 12.36
CA VAL A 699 4.45 -23.69 11.84
C VAL A 699 3.67 -24.77 12.60
N GLU A 700 3.63 -24.69 13.92
CA GLU A 700 3.08 -25.73 14.80
C GLU A 700 1.57 -25.60 15.01
N ASN A 701 1.03 -24.38 15.07
CA ASN A 701 -0.40 -24.13 15.23
C ASN A 701 -1.10 -24.05 13.86
N GLU A 702 -1.82 -25.12 13.52
CA GLU A 702 -2.49 -25.23 12.22
C GLU A 702 -3.63 -24.24 12.07
N ASP A 703 -4.43 -24.01 13.12
CA ASP A 703 -5.55 -23.05 13.06
C ASP A 703 -5.06 -21.62 12.82
N LEU A 704 -3.98 -21.22 13.50
CA LEU A 704 -3.34 -19.92 13.28
C LEU A 704 -2.82 -19.82 11.84
N ARG A 705 -2.07 -20.83 11.38
CA ARG A 705 -1.50 -20.86 10.02
C ARG A 705 -2.60 -20.74 8.95
N LEU A 706 -3.64 -21.58 9.05
CA LEU A 706 -4.76 -21.59 8.11
C LEU A 706 -5.58 -20.31 8.18
N GLY A 707 -5.72 -19.70 9.36
CA GLY A 707 -6.31 -18.37 9.51
C GLY A 707 -5.51 -17.29 8.79
N GLN A 708 -4.18 -17.34 8.87
CA GLN A 708 -3.31 -16.37 8.18
C GLN A 708 -3.19 -16.60 6.68
N SER A 709 -3.28 -17.85 6.21
CA SER A 709 -3.31 -18.20 4.80
C SER A 709 -4.72 -18.19 4.20
N ALA A 710 -5.76 -17.90 4.99
CA ALA A 710 -7.14 -17.88 4.55
C ALA A 710 -7.35 -16.93 3.36
N GLY A 711 -8.14 -17.36 2.37
CA GLY A 711 -8.45 -16.60 1.17
C GLY A 711 -7.58 -16.93 -0.04
N ILE A 712 -6.51 -17.71 0.11
CA ILE A 712 -5.79 -18.30 -1.04
C ILE A 712 -6.62 -19.43 -1.67
N PHE A 713 -6.24 -19.83 -2.87
CA PHE A 713 -6.81 -21.00 -3.53
C PHE A 713 -6.22 -22.29 -2.96
N ILE A 714 -7.08 -23.23 -2.53
CA ILE A 714 -6.67 -24.53 -2.01
C ILE A 714 -7.06 -25.63 -3.02
N PRO A 715 -6.09 -26.20 -3.73
CA PRO A 715 -6.36 -27.21 -4.75
C PRO A 715 -6.83 -28.53 -4.14
N GLN A 716 -7.82 -29.15 -4.75
CA GLN A 716 -8.33 -30.47 -4.34
C GLN A 716 -7.57 -31.63 -5.01
N LYS A 717 -6.97 -31.37 -6.18
CA LYS A 717 -6.21 -32.38 -6.94
C LYS A 717 -5.03 -32.87 -6.12
N SER A 718 -4.87 -34.19 -5.99
CA SER A 718 -3.79 -34.82 -5.21
C SER A 718 -2.41 -34.68 -5.87
N SER A 719 -2.36 -34.32 -7.16
CA SER A 719 -1.14 -34.02 -7.89
C SER A 719 -0.65 -32.59 -7.72
N ASP A 720 -1.48 -31.68 -7.19
CA ASP A 720 -1.09 -30.28 -7.03
C ASP A 720 -0.10 -30.11 -5.87
N GLN A 721 1.00 -29.40 -6.11
CA GLN A 721 2.08 -29.28 -5.15
C GLN A 721 1.66 -28.67 -3.81
N LEU A 722 0.78 -27.66 -3.81
CA LEU A 722 0.32 -27.07 -2.54
C LEU A 722 -0.48 -28.08 -1.71
N ASN A 723 -1.25 -28.95 -2.37
CA ASN A 723 -1.99 -30.02 -1.71
C ASN A 723 -1.06 -31.16 -1.24
N ILE A 724 0.00 -31.47 -1.99
CA ILE A 724 1.04 -32.42 -1.57
C ILE A 724 1.71 -31.93 -0.28
N LEU A 725 2.16 -30.67 -0.23
CA LEU A 725 2.78 -30.05 0.95
C LEU A 725 1.85 -30.10 2.17
N ARG A 726 0.58 -29.73 2.01
CA ARG A 726 -0.40 -29.74 3.10
C ARG A 726 -0.68 -31.15 3.64
N ARG A 727 -0.83 -32.14 2.76
CA ARG A 727 -1.03 -33.53 3.19
C ARG A 727 0.22 -34.09 3.85
N ALA A 728 1.41 -33.76 3.33
CA ALA A 728 2.69 -34.15 3.94
C ALA A 728 2.83 -33.57 5.35
N TYR A 729 2.51 -32.27 5.53
CA TYR A 729 2.49 -31.62 6.84
C TYR A 729 1.54 -32.33 7.80
N LYS A 730 0.29 -32.57 7.39
CA LYS A 730 -0.72 -33.22 8.23
C LYS A 730 -0.32 -34.64 8.62
N ALA A 731 0.20 -35.42 7.67
CA ALA A 731 0.71 -36.76 7.93
C ALA A 731 1.92 -36.73 8.90
N ALA A 732 2.89 -35.83 8.68
CA ALA A 732 4.03 -35.71 9.56
C ALA A 732 3.63 -35.32 11.00
N LYS A 733 2.67 -34.38 11.13
CA LYS A 733 2.18 -33.91 12.43
C LYS A 733 1.42 -35.00 13.20
N ASN A 734 0.54 -35.74 12.53
CA ASN A 734 -0.24 -36.81 13.16
C ASN A 734 0.63 -37.95 13.69
N HIS A 735 1.82 -38.16 13.11
CA HIS A 735 2.72 -39.24 13.50
C HIS A 735 3.93 -38.76 14.33
N ASP A 736 3.99 -37.48 14.70
CA ASP A 736 5.10 -36.95 15.50
C ASP A 736 5.17 -37.61 16.88
N ALA A 737 4.02 -37.93 17.49
CA ALA A 737 3.96 -38.67 18.76
C ALA A 737 4.63 -40.05 18.66
N ILE A 738 4.42 -40.78 17.57
CA ILE A 738 5.06 -42.08 17.31
C ILE A 738 6.58 -41.89 17.20
N MET A 739 7.02 -40.83 16.50
CA MET A 739 8.43 -40.50 16.38
C MET A 739 9.09 -40.17 17.73
N GLN A 740 8.39 -39.48 18.63
CA GLN A 740 8.88 -39.22 19.98
C GLN A 740 8.99 -40.50 20.81
N ILE A 741 8.03 -41.43 20.68
CA ILE A 741 8.09 -42.75 21.33
C ILE A 741 9.32 -43.53 20.85
N ILE A 742 9.55 -43.60 19.54
CA ILE A 742 10.74 -44.26 18.96
C ILE A 742 12.01 -43.64 19.54
N LYS A 743 12.13 -42.30 19.53
CA LYS A 743 13.32 -41.61 20.05
C LYS A 743 13.56 -41.89 21.53
N LYS A 744 12.50 -41.88 22.35
CA LYS A 744 12.58 -42.18 23.79
C LYS A 744 13.04 -43.62 24.03
N GLN A 745 12.40 -44.59 23.38
CA GLN A 745 12.69 -46.02 23.54
C GLN A 745 14.08 -46.39 23.03
N PHE A 746 14.55 -45.79 21.92
CA PHE A 746 15.93 -46.00 21.46
C PHE A 746 16.95 -45.50 22.48
N LYS A 747 16.69 -44.35 23.11
CA LYS A 747 17.56 -43.82 24.18
C LYS A 747 17.54 -44.72 25.42
N GLU A 748 16.37 -45.17 25.86
CA GLU A 748 16.22 -46.03 27.03
C GLU A 748 16.86 -47.42 26.84
N ARG A 749 16.78 -47.96 25.62
CA ARG A 749 17.34 -49.28 25.27
C ARG A 749 18.77 -49.23 24.73
N SER A 750 19.42 -48.06 24.75
CA SER A 750 20.76 -47.85 24.16
C SER A 750 20.90 -48.35 22.71
N LEU A 751 19.81 -48.28 21.94
CA LEU A 751 19.79 -48.71 20.55
C LEU A 751 20.44 -47.64 19.65
N PRO A 752 21.15 -48.03 18.59
CA PRO A 752 21.76 -47.08 17.66
C PRO A 752 20.68 -46.26 16.94
N PHE A 753 20.56 -44.98 17.29
CA PHE A 753 19.58 -44.07 16.70
C PHE A 753 20.11 -43.53 15.37
N GLN A 754 19.79 -44.22 14.28
CA GLN A 754 20.18 -43.85 12.91
C GLN A 754 19.40 -42.63 12.40
N ARG A 755 19.81 -41.45 12.86
CA ARG A 755 19.19 -40.15 12.56
C ARG A 755 19.06 -39.85 11.06
N GLU A 756 20.01 -40.32 10.28
CA GLU A 756 20.13 -40.01 8.85
C GLU A 756 19.35 -41.00 7.98
N ASN A 757 19.23 -42.25 8.43
CA ASN A 757 18.51 -43.29 7.71
C ASN A 757 17.15 -43.57 8.37
N TRP A 758 16.18 -42.71 8.06
CA TRP A 758 14.84 -42.76 8.63
C TRP A 758 14.14 -44.11 8.41
N THR A 759 14.30 -44.72 7.23
CA THR A 759 13.69 -46.00 6.88
C THR A 759 14.28 -47.14 7.69
N ALA A 760 15.61 -47.17 7.87
CA ALA A 760 16.28 -48.16 8.71
C ALA A 760 15.85 -48.02 10.18
N MET A 761 15.78 -46.78 10.69
CA MET A 761 15.35 -46.50 12.06
C MET A 761 13.92 -46.99 12.35
N ILE A 762 12.93 -46.69 11.49
CA ILE A 762 11.55 -47.17 11.72
C ILE A 762 11.46 -48.69 11.56
N THR A 763 12.27 -49.29 10.69
CA THR A 763 12.31 -50.75 10.50
C THR A 763 12.91 -51.45 11.72
N GLN A 764 13.98 -50.88 12.29
CA GLN A 764 14.55 -51.35 13.56
C GLN A 764 13.55 -51.18 14.71
N ALA A 765 12.85 -50.05 14.80
CA ALA A 765 11.80 -49.84 15.80
C ALA A 765 10.71 -50.93 15.73
N ALA A 766 10.32 -51.35 14.53
CA ALA A 766 9.36 -52.44 14.36
C ALA A 766 9.95 -53.81 14.76
N LYS A 767 11.22 -54.09 14.42
CA LYS A 767 11.92 -55.33 14.85
C LYS A 767 12.01 -55.44 16.37
N GLU A 768 12.24 -54.31 17.05
CA GLU A 768 12.35 -54.21 18.51
C GLU A 768 10.97 -54.14 19.22
N ASN A 769 9.88 -54.34 18.47
CA ASN A 769 8.49 -54.23 18.95
C ASN A 769 8.16 -52.89 19.63
N ILE A 770 8.86 -51.81 19.25
CA ILE A 770 8.60 -50.44 19.74
C ILE A 770 7.37 -49.85 19.05
N ILE A 771 7.11 -50.25 17.80
CA ILE A 771 5.96 -49.83 17.00
C ILE A 771 5.28 -51.02 16.33
N THR A 772 3.97 -50.90 16.08
CA THR A 772 3.18 -51.94 15.42
C THR A 772 3.42 -51.99 13.90
N PRO A 773 3.11 -53.12 13.22
CA PRO A 773 3.18 -53.20 11.76
C PRO A 773 2.33 -52.12 11.06
N GLN A 774 1.17 -51.77 11.63
CA GLN A 774 0.33 -50.70 11.11
C GLN A 774 1.00 -49.33 11.25
N GLN A 775 1.62 -49.04 12.41
CA GLN A 775 2.38 -47.81 12.61
C GLN A 775 3.58 -47.73 11.66
N LEU A 776 4.28 -48.85 11.42
CA LEU A 776 5.37 -48.92 10.44
C LEU A 776 4.89 -48.58 9.03
N LYS A 777 3.75 -49.15 8.59
CA LYS A 777 3.15 -48.86 7.28
C LYS A 777 2.83 -47.37 7.16
N THR A 778 2.13 -46.81 8.14
CA THR A 778 1.74 -45.40 8.15
C THR A 778 2.94 -44.45 8.15
N LEU A 779 4.02 -44.80 8.86
CA LEU A 779 5.27 -44.06 8.83
C LEU A 779 5.90 -44.11 7.42
N LYS A 780 6.02 -45.30 6.80
CA LYS A 780 6.52 -45.42 5.42
C LYS A 780 5.73 -44.54 4.43
N GLU A 781 4.40 -44.55 4.52
CA GLU A 781 3.52 -43.70 3.71
C GLU A 781 3.75 -42.21 3.97
N THR A 782 3.87 -41.80 5.24
CA THR A 782 4.17 -40.43 5.64
C THR A 782 5.49 -39.96 5.03
N ARG A 783 6.53 -40.80 5.07
CA ARG A 783 7.83 -40.46 4.50
C ARG A 783 7.80 -40.38 2.99
N ALA A 784 7.13 -41.31 2.30
CA ALA A 784 6.96 -41.23 0.86
C ALA A 784 6.29 -39.90 0.45
N LEU A 785 5.26 -39.49 1.20
CA LEU A 785 4.57 -38.21 0.96
C LEU A 785 5.45 -36.99 1.27
N MET A 786 6.23 -37.02 2.35
CA MET A 786 7.21 -35.98 2.66
C MET A 786 8.30 -35.87 1.59
N THR A 787 8.82 -37.01 1.10
CA THR A 787 9.81 -37.06 0.02
C THR A 787 9.24 -36.43 -1.24
N LYS A 788 8.04 -36.84 -1.66
CA LYS A 788 7.34 -36.24 -2.81
C LYS A 788 7.15 -34.73 -2.67
N ALA A 789 6.87 -34.25 -1.46
CA ALA A 789 6.65 -32.83 -1.21
C ALA A 789 7.92 -31.97 -1.31
N ILE A 790 9.10 -32.56 -1.10
CA ILE A 790 10.40 -31.87 -1.15
C ILE A 790 11.20 -32.17 -2.42
N GLU A 791 10.70 -33.07 -3.28
CA GLU A 791 11.26 -33.34 -4.59
C GLU A 791 11.19 -32.10 -5.48
N VAL A 792 12.18 -31.98 -6.36
CA VAL A 792 12.25 -30.94 -7.38
C VAL A 792 12.04 -31.59 -8.74
N ASP A 793 11.43 -30.86 -9.66
CA ASP A 793 11.26 -31.35 -11.02
C ASP A 793 12.60 -31.51 -11.73
N SER A 794 12.67 -32.53 -12.58
CA SER A 794 13.78 -32.77 -13.49
C SER A 794 13.25 -32.97 -14.90
N PHE A 795 14.08 -32.68 -15.89
CA PHE A 795 13.73 -32.75 -17.30
C PHE A 795 14.82 -33.51 -18.03
N THR A 796 14.44 -34.31 -19.03
CA THR A 796 15.42 -34.86 -19.97
C THR A 796 16.14 -33.73 -20.70
N LEU A 797 17.35 -33.98 -21.21
CA LEU A 797 18.13 -32.97 -21.93
C LEU A 797 17.35 -32.40 -23.14
N ALA A 798 16.62 -33.26 -23.86
CA ALA A 798 15.78 -32.86 -24.98
C ALA A 798 14.62 -31.95 -24.53
N GLN A 799 13.90 -32.35 -23.47
CA GLN A 799 12.83 -31.52 -22.90
C GLN A 799 13.37 -30.16 -22.48
N TYR A 800 14.46 -30.10 -21.72
CA TYR A 800 15.07 -28.86 -21.25
C TYR A 800 15.42 -27.90 -22.40
N LYS A 801 16.05 -28.40 -23.47
CA LYS A 801 16.41 -27.60 -24.65
C LYS A 801 15.20 -27.11 -25.45
N SER A 802 14.08 -27.85 -25.43
CA SER A 802 12.88 -27.50 -26.18
C SER A 802 12.01 -26.42 -25.51
N ARG A 803 12.32 -26.04 -24.26
CA ARG A 803 11.51 -25.08 -23.49
C ARG A 803 11.62 -23.68 -24.08
N LYS A 804 10.48 -23.08 -24.38
CA LYS A 804 10.37 -21.67 -24.78
C LYS A 804 10.52 -20.81 -23.52
N TYR A 805 11.58 -20.01 -23.46
CA TYR A 805 11.76 -19.00 -22.42
C TYR A 805 10.98 -17.73 -22.77
#